data_AF-U1PX65-F1
#
_entry.id   AF-U1PX65-F1
#
_cell.length_a   1.000
_cell.length_b   1.000
_cell.length_c   1.000
_cell.angle_alpha   90.00
_cell.angle_beta   90.00
_cell.angle_gamma   90.00
#
_symmetry.space_group_name_H-M   'P 1'
#
loop_
_entity.id
_entity.type
_entity.pdbx_description
1 polymer ?
#
loop_
_entity_poly.entity_id
_entity_poly.type
_entity_poly.pdbx_seq_one_letter_code
_entity_poly.pdbx_strand_id
1 'polypeptide(L)'
;MNIKRLLTVTAALATFAATPLAYAAPAPQATNYGLTSSDKSVTAAEAAKYGAKVAYSRYEATNAELTKAKRVDSSGLESTAIEASNQSYVELSSKDSAVTFKVAEAADALTVRFTLPDGANGKLAVKVNGKTVSTLDLTSKHAWQYVDGSVAHNYKTANSKARFRFDEVHTLLGTNKVKAGDTISLVKVSGDSTAYGIDFIELEEAGTAIAKPAGAISITDKGAKANDGADDTAAFNSALEDAKKTEAKTVYIPAGQYDFNSKLGVNGQGIKIVGAGMWYSHIHFTADKQYGGGFDFDHNSNNIVLSDFYMSSELTNRYDETKEKAQYKAIAGSLGKDSKVKNLWIEHFECAAWIGDYAGAAERKDTNNLVIENSRIRNNLADGVNFAQGTINSKVINSSVRGNGDDSLASWASTDDRTKAPITENNKFLNNTIELGWRAAGVGFFGGKGHEVSGNLIKDVFSGAGIRVNTVFEGHNFDLNTSSISIHDNMLIRTGTSDDFYGKVRGSVDFERDRADIKGIAFTGNKIVAPFVTAETANFDLSNGANKIGNNTVYAKYVPESAPASSNAKQVVNKDIDTGATLKENSNWKLYYYSHDQASNGTTVRYWRSKVKAIHVTKDMTYSKQGNLKVYNFTAGDIPQYLSEKSTKFVQDYKYEGEVKLDKSQNDNGEVALIRFWSHK
;
A
#
# COMPACT_ATOMS: atom_id res chain seq x y z
N MET A 1 -26.71 53.14 61.22
CA MET A 1 -25.94 52.25 62.11
C MET A 1 -26.61 50.87 62.08
N ASN A 2 -25.80 49.82 61.94
CA ASN A 2 -26.10 48.37 61.99
C ASN A 2 -26.50 47.59 60.71
N ILE A 3 -25.42 47.12 60.06
CA ILE A 3 -25.12 45.74 59.60
C ILE A 3 -26.06 45.11 58.55
N LYS A 4 -25.58 45.04 57.30
CA LYS A 4 -25.96 44.02 56.30
C LYS A 4 -24.76 43.11 56.03
N ARG A 5 -24.97 41.80 56.22
CA ARG A 5 -24.01 40.71 56.01
C ARG A 5 -23.56 40.64 54.55
N LEU A 6 -22.25 40.63 54.32
CA LEU A 6 -21.63 40.24 53.05
C LEU A 6 -21.63 38.70 52.96
N LEU A 7 -22.23 38.15 51.90
CA LEU A 7 -22.02 36.76 51.47
C LEU A 7 -20.79 36.72 50.57
N THR A 8 -19.77 35.98 51.00
CA THR A 8 -18.58 35.66 50.20
C THR A 8 -18.95 34.55 49.21
N VAL A 9 -19.01 34.85 47.91
CA VAL A 9 -19.13 33.85 46.85
C VAL A 9 -17.74 33.39 46.45
N THR A 10 -17.38 32.17 46.80
CA THR A 10 -16.15 31.51 46.37
C THR A 10 -16.35 31.02 44.93
N ALA A 11 -15.73 31.69 43.96
CA ALA A 11 -15.68 31.22 42.58
C ALA A 11 -14.68 30.05 42.48
N ALA A 12 -15.18 28.84 42.26
CA ALA A 12 -14.35 27.71 41.90
C ALA A 12 -13.89 27.87 40.44
N LEU A 13 -12.61 28.16 40.22
CA LEU A 13 -11.97 28.01 38.92
C LEU A 13 -11.93 26.51 38.57
N ALA A 14 -12.85 26.07 37.73
CA ALA A 14 -12.72 24.79 37.02
C ALA A 14 -11.76 25.01 35.84
N THR A 15 -10.51 24.61 36.00
CA THR A 15 -9.54 24.46 34.91
C THR A 15 -10.01 23.31 34.02
N PHE A 16 -10.78 23.61 32.98
CA PHE A 16 -10.96 22.69 31.86
C PHE A 16 -9.64 22.62 31.08
N ALA A 17 -8.78 21.67 31.43
CA ALA A 17 -7.71 21.25 30.54
C ALA A 17 -8.38 20.63 29.30
N ALA A 18 -8.43 21.38 28.20
CA ALA A 18 -8.79 20.84 26.90
C ALA A 18 -7.71 19.84 26.48
N THR A 19 -7.94 18.55 26.76
CA THR A 19 -7.19 17.49 26.11
C THR A 19 -7.46 17.60 24.61
N PRO A 20 -6.44 17.77 23.75
CA PRO A 20 -6.67 17.66 22.31
C PRO A 20 -7.28 16.29 22.08
N LEU A 21 -8.47 16.26 21.45
CA LEU A 21 -9.06 15.02 20.95
C LEU A 21 -8.04 14.42 19.98
N ALA A 22 -7.26 13.46 20.47
CA ALA A 22 -6.45 12.61 19.60
C ALA A 22 -7.47 11.84 18.78
N TYR A 23 -7.53 12.11 17.47
CA TYR A 23 -8.16 11.21 16.53
C TYR A 23 -7.56 9.83 16.76
N ALA A 24 -8.36 8.92 17.33
CA ALA A 24 -8.00 7.52 17.44
C ALA A 24 -8.05 6.97 16.02
N ALA A 25 -6.89 6.64 15.45
CA ALA A 25 -6.84 5.95 14.18
C ALA A 25 -7.78 4.72 14.27
N PRO A 26 -8.65 4.49 13.26
CA PRO A 26 -9.55 3.35 13.27
C PRO A 26 -8.76 2.05 13.46
N ALA A 27 -9.38 1.07 14.11
CA ALA A 27 -8.73 -0.21 14.38
C ALA A 27 -8.24 -0.81 13.05
N PRO A 28 -6.95 -1.17 12.95
CA PRO A 28 -6.39 -1.59 11.68
C PRO A 28 -7.02 -2.88 11.21
N GLN A 29 -7.40 -2.92 9.93
CA GLN A 29 -7.99 -4.10 9.32
C GLN A 29 -6.88 -5.01 8.78
N ALA A 30 -7.13 -6.33 8.80
CA ALA A 30 -6.23 -7.29 8.18
C ALA A 30 -6.39 -7.20 6.65
N THR A 31 -5.66 -6.28 6.02
CA THR A 31 -5.66 -6.17 4.56
C THR A 31 -5.01 -7.42 3.96
N ASN A 32 -5.79 -8.20 3.22
CA ASN A 32 -5.24 -9.27 2.39
C ASN A 32 -4.63 -8.63 1.14
N TYR A 33 -3.30 -8.59 1.04
CA TYR A 33 -2.56 -8.00 -0.10
C TYR A 33 -2.66 -8.82 -1.40
N GLY A 34 -3.73 -9.62 -1.55
CA GLY A 34 -4.00 -10.39 -2.76
C GLY A 34 -3.00 -11.51 -3.03
N LEU A 35 -2.39 -12.10 -1.99
CA LEU A 35 -1.44 -13.20 -2.19
C LEU A 35 -2.08 -14.31 -3.04
N THR A 36 -1.40 -14.71 -4.11
CA THR A 36 -1.92 -15.67 -5.09
C THR A 36 -1.54 -17.10 -4.72
N SER A 37 -2.09 -18.07 -5.45
CA SER A 37 -1.73 -19.47 -5.29
C SER A 37 -0.26 -19.77 -5.64
N SER A 38 0.45 -18.85 -6.31
CA SER A 38 1.89 -18.96 -6.58
C SER A 38 2.77 -18.42 -5.43
N ASP A 39 2.18 -17.71 -4.47
CA ASP A 39 2.86 -17.24 -3.25
C ASP A 39 2.90 -18.30 -2.13
N LYS A 40 2.79 -19.61 -2.45
CA LYS A 40 2.59 -20.78 -1.54
C LYS A 40 3.49 -20.87 -0.30
N SER A 41 4.52 -20.05 -0.26
CA SER A 41 5.54 -20.02 0.77
C SER A 41 5.24 -19.08 1.94
N VAL A 42 4.27 -18.17 1.80
CA VAL A 42 3.87 -17.22 2.85
C VAL A 42 2.36 -17.10 2.92
N THR A 43 1.80 -17.14 4.13
CA THR A 43 0.35 -16.97 4.36
C THR A 43 -0.05 -15.51 4.47
N ALA A 44 -1.32 -15.17 4.21
CA ALA A 44 -1.85 -13.82 4.44
C ALA A 44 -1.66 -13.37 5.90
N ALA A 45 -1.82 -14.28 6.87
CA ALA A 45 -1.59 -13.99 8.28
C ALA A 45 -0.12 -13.67 8.62
N GLU A 46 0.83 -14.26 7.89
CA GLU A 46 2.24 -13.96 8.02
C GLU A 46 2.60 -12.63 7.36
N ALA A 47 2.11 -12.37 6.15
CA ALA A 47 2.31 -11.09 5.47
C ALA A 47 1.70 -9.92 6.26
N ALA A 48 0.54 -10.14 6.90
CA ALA A 48 -0.11 -9.15 7.77
C ALA A 48 0.70 -8.78 9.03
N LYS A 49 1.83 -9.43 9.33
CA LYS A 49 2.76 -9.00 10.39
C LYS A 49 3.63 -7.82 9.94
N TYR A 50 3.81 -7.67 8.63
CA TYR A 50 4.59 -6.60 8.01
C TYR A 50 3.65 -5.51 7.48
N GLY A 51 4.24 -4.40 7.06
CA GLY A 51 3.54 -3.32 6.39
C GLY A 51 2.72 -2.43 7.30
N ALA A 52 2.10 -1.44 6.67
CA ALA A 52 1.27 -0.46 7.33
C ALA A 52 -0.04 -1.07 7.82
N LYS A 53 -0.46 -0.60 8.98
CA LYS A 53 -1.74 -0.85 9.60
C LYS A 53 -2.71 0.22 9.12
N VAL A 54 -3.55 -0.17 8.16
CA VAL A 54 -4.45 0.73 7.42
C VAL A 54 -5.92 0.44 7.75
N ALA A 55 -6.77 1.43 7.50
CA ALA A 55 -8.20 1.36 7.75
C ALA A 55 -8.97 0.58 6.66
N TYR A 56 -8.38 0.44 5.47
CA TYR A 56 -9.04 -0.16 4.33
C TYR A 56 -8.76 -1.66 4.17
N SER A 57 -9.76 -2.33 3.63
CA SER A 57 -9.67 -3.68 3.10
C SER A 57 -9.59 -3.66 1.58
N ARG A 58 -8.66 -4.43 1.00
CA ARG A 58 -8.50 -4.57 -0.45
C ARG A 58 -9.30 -5.75 -1.01
N TYR A 59 -9.86 -5.56 -2.20
CA TYR A 59 -10.51 -6.59 -2.98
C TYR A 59 -9.94 -6.60 -4.41
N GLU A 60 -9.23 -7.66 -4.77
CA GLU A 60 -8.65 -7.84 -6.11
C GLU A 60 -9.77 -8.04 -7.14
N ALA A 61 -9.74 -7.29 -8.25
CA ALA A 61 -10.74 -7.41 -9.32
C ALA A 61 -10.72 -8.81 -9.95
N THR A 62 -9.55 -9.44 -10.00
CA THR A 62 -9.38 -10.80 -10.52
C THR A 62 -10.06 -11.86 -9.65
N ASN A 63 -10.37 -11.57 -8.39
CA ASN A 63 -11.11 -12.46 -7.49
C ASN A 63 -12.63 -12.19 -7.48
N ALA A 64 -13.08 -11.14 -8.18
CA ALA A 64 -14.47 -10.73 -8.23
C ALA A 64 -15.27 -11.45 -9.33
N GLU A 65 -16.60 -11.30 -9.27
CA GLU A 65 -17.50 -11.81 -10.30
C GLU A 65 -17.44 -10.90 -11.54
N LEU A 66 -17.32 -11.51 -12.73
CA LEU A 66 -17.12 -10.80 -13.99
C LEU A 66 -18.37 -10.89 -14.88
N THR A 67 -18.80 -9.75 -15.43
CA THR A 67 -19.87 -9.69 -16.44
C THR A 67 -19.33 -9.04 -17.70
N LYS A 68 -19.32 -9.76 -18.83
CA LYS A 68 -18.76 -9.29 -20.13
C LYS A 68 -17.33 -8.71 -20.01
N ALA A 69 -16.57 -9.19 -19.03
CA ALA A 69 -15.23 -8.74 -18.72
C ALA A 69 -14.26 -9.94 -18.78
N LYS A 70 -12.97 -9.67 -18.94
CA LYS A 70 -11.93 -10.71 -19.00
C LYS A 70 -10.78 -10.36 -18.07
N ARG A 71 -10.10 -11.38 -17.55
CA ARG A 71 -8.83 -11.22 -16.83
C ARG A 71 -7.68 -11.02 -17.82
N VAL A 72 -6.72 -10.20 -17.43
CA VAL A 72 -5.48 -9.96 -18.18
C VAL A 72 -4.33 -10.17 -17.21
N ASP A 73 -3.46 -11.13 -17.52
CA ASP A 73 -2.35 -11.54 -16.67
C ASP A 73 -1.05 -11.55 -17.51
N SER A 74 0.02 -10.92 -17.03
CA SER A 74 1.33 -10.98 -17.69
C SER A 74 2.45 -10.45 -16.81
N SER A 75 3.59 -11.14 -16.84
CA SER A 75 4.84 -10.67 -16.23
C SER A 75 5.83 -10.09 -17.24
N GLY A 76 5.40 -9.78 -18.47
CA GLY A 76 6.26 -9.10 -19.44
C GLY A 76 6.44 -7.64 -19.07
N LEU A 77 7.69 -7.15 -19.03
CA LEU A 77 8.02 -5.76 -18.60
C LEU A 77 7.27 -4.67 -19.39
N GLU A 78 6.94 -4.96 -20.65
CA GLU A 78 6.20 -4.03 -21.51
C GLU A 78 4.69 -4.27 -21.53
N SER A 79 4.19 -5.29 -20.83
CA SER A 79 2.75 -5.50 -20.65
C SER A 79 2.17 -4.54 -19.63
N THR A 80 0.94 -4.04 -19.82
CA THR A 80 0.24 -3.27 -18.79
C THR A 80 0.07 -4.08 -17.50
N ALA A 81 -0.14 -5.39 -17.61
CA ALA A 81 -0.44 -6.23 -16.45
C ALA A 81 0.73 -6.30 -15.45
N ILE A 82 1.99 -6.09 -15.86
CA ILE A 82 3.13 -6.07 -14.92
C ILE A 82 3.00 -4.98 -13.84
N GLU A 83 2.29 -3.89 -14.15
CA GLU A 83 2.02 -2.76 -13.25
C GLU A 83 0.74 -2.92 -12.43
N ALA A 84 -0.02 -3.99 -12.66
CA ALA A 84 -1.14 -4.36 -11.83
C ALA A 84 -0.66 -5.16 -10.61
N SER A 85 -1.42 -5.07 -9.52
CA SER A 85 -1.18 -5.93 -8.37
C SER A 85 -1.24 -7.40 -8.79
N ASN A 86 -0.31 -8.20 -8.28
CA ASN A 86 -0.20 -9.62 -8.65
C ASN A 86 -0.03 -9.88 -10.17
N GLN A 87 0.37 -8.86 -10.91
CA GLN A 87 0.59 -8.88 -12.36
C GLN A 87 -0.67 -9.16 -13.18
N SER A 88 -1.83 -8.78 -12.64
CA SER A 88 -3.12 -9.16 -13.17
C SER A 88 -4.21 -8.11 -12.92
N TYR A 89 -5.07 -7.87 -13.91
CA TYR A 89 -6.23 -6.97 -13.78
C TYR A 89 -7.44 -7.47 -14.59
N VAL A 90 -8.58 -6.81 -14.48
CA VAL A 90 -9.80 -7.10 -15.24
C VAL A 90 -10.06 -6.03 -16.30
N GLU A 91 -10.24 -6.42 -17.55
CA GLU A 91 -10.59 -5.53 -18.65
C GLU A 91 -12.11 -5.49 -18.89
N LEU A 92 -12.67 -4.27 -18.91
CA LEU A 92 -14.05 -3.93 -19.27
C LEU A 92 -14.06 -3.31 -20.68
N SER A 93 -14.35 -4.11 -21.71
CA SER A 93 -14.18 -3.68 -23.11
C SER A 93 -15.45 -3.10 -23.75
N SER A 94 -16.62 -3.25 -23.13
CA SER A 94 -17.90 -2.84 -23.73
C SER A 94 -18.88 -2.27 -22.70
N LYS A 95 -19.92 -1.55 -23.17
CA LYS A 95 -20.99 -1.05 -22.31
C LYS A 95 -21.58 -2.17 -21.44
N ASP A 96 -21.83 -1.85 -20.17
CA ASP A 96 -22.36 -2.77 -19.15
C ASP A 96 -21.41 -3.94 -18.81
N SER A 97 -20.17 -3.91 -19.28
CA SER A 97 -19.12 -4.79 -18.72
C SER A 97 -18.86 -4.36 -17.28
N ALA A 98 -18.74 -5.34 -16.40
CA ALA A 98 -18.65 -5.08 -14.97
C ALA A 98 -17.76 -6.07 -14.24
N VAL A 99 -17.23 -5.58 -13.12
CA VAL A 99 -16.63 -6.38 -12.06
C VAL A 99 -17.44 -6.16 -10.78
N THR A 100 -17.85 -7.24 -10.12
CA THR A 100 -18.72 -7.22 -8.94
C THR A 100 -18.06 -7.88 -7.75
N PHE A 101 -17.84 -7.08 -6.71
CA PHE A 101 -17.20 -7.46 -5.47
C PHE A 101 -18.25 -7.81 -4.42
N LYS A 102 -17.98 -8.85 -3.64
CA LYS A 102 -18.74 -9.17 -2.43
C LYS A 102 -18.06 -8.51 -1.23
N VAL A 103 -18.77 -7.62 -0.56
CA VAL A 103 -18.27 -6.87 0.59
C VAL A 103 -18.10 -7.80 1.79
N ALA A 104 -16.92 -7.78 2.41
CA ALA A 104 -16.62 -8.58 3.60
C ALA A 104 -16.87 -7.81 4.90
N GLU A 105 -16.71 -6.49 4.89
CA GLU A 105 -16.79 -5.62 6.07
C GLU A 105 -17.51 -4.31 5.74
N ALA A 106 -17.97 -3.59 6.78
CA ALA A 106 -18.68 -2.33 6.56
C ALA A 106 -17.75 -1.26 5.97
N ALA A 107 -18.27 -0.47 5.04
CA ALA A 107 -17.54 0.62 4.40
C ALA A 107 -18.47 1.70 3.86
N ASP A 108 -18.01 2.94 3.85
CA ASP A 108 -18.70 4.10 3.25
C ASP A 108 -17.80 4.91 2.32
N ALA A 109 -16.58 4.44 2.07
CA ALA A 109 -15.64 5.01 1.14
C ALA A 109 -15.04 3.94 0.22
N LEU A 110 -14.79 4.33 -1.03
CA LEU A 110 -14.30 3.46 -2.10
C LEU A 110 -13.15 4.14 -2.82
N THR A 111 -12.02 3.43 -2.92
CA THR A 111 -10.94 3.75 -3.86
C THR A 111 -10.89 2.66 -4.94
N VAL A 112 -10.69 3.06 -6.19
CA VAL A 112 -10.55 2.16 -7.35
C VAL A 112 -9.19 2.42 -7.98
N ARG A 113 -8.38 1.37 -8.15
CA ARG A 113 -7.17 1.44 -8.98
C ARG A 113 -7.50 0.94 -10.39
N PHE A 114 -7.21 1.77 -11.39
CA PHE A 114 -7.64 1.53 -12.77
C PHE A 114 -6.56 1.91 -13.79
N THR A 115 -6.74 1.48 -15.03
CA THR A 115 -5.94 1.91 -16.17
C THR A 115 -6.85 2.23 -17.36
N LEU A 116 -6.48 3.26 -18.12
CA LEU A 116 -7.06 3.63 -19.40
C LEU A 116 -5.94 3.78 -20.43
N PRO A 117 -6.22 3.61 -21.73
CA PRO A 117 -5.30 4.03 -22.78
C PRO A 117 -4.86 5.48 -22.60
N ASP A 118 -3.64 5.80 -23.04
CA ASP A 118 -3.10 7.17 -22.96
C ASP A 118 -4.02 8.17 -23.68
N GLY A 119 -4.19 9.35 -23.08
CA GLY A 119 -5.12 10.40 -23.50
C GLY A 119 -6.61 10.07 -23.38
N ALA A 120 -7.00 8.90 -22.84
CA ALA A 120 -8.40 8.51 -22.76
C ALA A 120 -9.08 8.97 -21.47
N ASN A 121 -10.40 9.15 -21.56
CA ASN A 121 -11.28 9.41 -20.44
C ASN A 121 -12.41 8.36 -20.43
N GLY A 122 -13.03 8.17 -19.28
CA GLY A 122 -14.08 7.18 -19.11
C GLY A 122 -15.04 7.49 -17.98
N LYS A 123 -16.15 6.76 -17.93
CA LYS A 123 -17.12 6.83 -16.83
C LYS A 123 -17.42 5.43 -16.30
N LEU A 124 -17.31 5.29 -14.99
CA LEU A 124 -17.51 4.03 -14.28
C LEU A 124 -18.64 4.19 -13.26
N ALA A 125 -19.78 3.55 -13.50
CA ALA A 125 -20.88 3.57 -12.55
C ALA A 125 -20.54 2.65 -11.36
N VAL A 126 -20.69 3.18 -10.15
CA VAL A 126 -20.60 2.43 -8.90
C VAL A 126 -22.00 2.02 -8.50
N LYS A 127 -22.26 0.71 -8.41
CA LYS A 127 -23.55 0.18 -7.98
C LYS A 127 -23.42 -0.55 -6.65
N VAL A 128 -24.29 -0.23 -5.70
CA VAL A 128 -24.46 -0.99 -4.46
C VAL A 128 -25.73 -1.83 -4.59
N ASN A 129 -25.61 -3.15 -4.44
CA ASN A 129 -26.74 -4.08 -4.56
C ASN A 129 -27.57 -3.85 -5.84
N GLY A 130 -26.87 -3.60 -6.96
CA GLY A 130 -27.47 -3.34 -8.28
C GLY A 130 -27.98 -1.91 -8.52
N LYS A 131 -28.06 -1.06 -7.51
CA LYS A 131 -28.47 0.35 -7.64
C LYS A 131 -27.26 1.25 -7.82
N THR A 132 -27.25 2.10 -8.86
CA THR A 132 -26.20 3.11 -9.04
C THR A 132 -26.23 4.14 -7.90
N VAL A 133 -25.10 4.32 -7.24
CA VAL A 133 -24.92 5.26 -6.11
C VAL A 133 -23.95 6.39 -6.43
N SER A 134 -23.02 6.16 -7.36
CA SER A 134 -22.06 7.16 -7.84
C SER A 134 -21.67 6.85 -9.29
N THR A 135 -21.11 7.83 -10.00
CA THR A 135 -20.45 7.64 -11.29
C THR A 135 -19.10 8.32 -11.21
N LEU A 136 -18.03 7.53 -11.31
CA LEU A 136 -16.66 8.01 -11.28
C LEU A 136 -16.26 8.48 -12.67
N ASP A 137 -15.68 9.67 -12.72
CA ASP A 137 -14.95 10.16 -13.88
C ASP A 137 -13.53 9.59 -13.85
N LEU A 138 -13.17 8.85 -14.88
CA LEU A 138 -11.85 8.27 -15.06
C LEU A 138 -11.08 9.08 -16.09
N THR A 139 -9.82 9.35 -15.81
CA THR A 139 -8.91 10.01 -16.75
C THR A 139 -7.56 9.33 -16.72
N SER A 140 -6.87 9.28 -17.85
CA SER A 140 -5.46 8.85 -17.92
C SER A 140 -4.48 10.02 -17.77
N LYS A 141 -4.96 11.24 -17.47
CA LYS A 141 -4.18 12.49 -17.51
C LYS A 141 -2.90 12.44 -16.67
N HIS A 142 -2.97 11.91 -15.46
CA HIS A 142 -1.82 11.84 -14.53
C HIS A 142 -1.00 10.55 -14.69
N ALA A 143 -1.56 9.56 -15.40
CA ALA A 143 -0.88 8.34 -15.78
C ALA A 143 0.01 8.58 -17.01
N TRP A 144 0.69 7.52 -17.45
CA TRP A 144 1.54 7.44 -18.64
C TRP A 144 2.79 8.31 -18.55
N GLN A 145 3.89 7.67 -18.19
CA GLN A 145 5.23 8.20 -18.37
C GLN A 145 6.00 7.32 -19.34
N TYR A 146 6.91 7.95 -20.08
CA TYR A 146 7.68 7.33 -21.14
C TYR A 146 9.16 7.50 -20.81
N VAL A 147 9.78 6.41 -20.36
CA VAL A 147 11.13 6.43 -19.80
C VAL A 147 12.17 6.06 -20.85
N ASP A 148 13.13 6.94 -21.08
CA ASP A 148 14.28 6.76 -21.97
C ASP A 148 15.58 6.99 -21.18
N GLY A 149 16.25 5.91 -20.79
CA GLY A 149 17.40 5.95 -19.89
C GLY A 149 17.07 6.58 -18.54
N SER A 150 17.68 7.73 -18.23
CA SER A 150 17.48 8.46 -16.98
C SER A 150 16.31 9.46 -17.01
N VAL A 151 15.66 9.67 -18.15
CA VAL A 151 14.65 10.71 -18.31
C VAL A 151 13.27 10.08 -18.47
N ALA A 152 12.27 10.63 -17.77
CA ALA A 152 10.87 10.27 -17.92
C ALA A 152 10.12 11.44 -18.55
N HIS A 153 9.39 11.17 -19.63
CA HIS A 153 8.59 12.14 -20.36
C HIS A 153 7.10 11.85 -20.20
N ASN A 154 6.27 12.88 -20.33
CA ASN A 154 4.82 12.72 -20.49
C ASN A 154 4.39 12.55 -21.96
N TYR A 155 5.34 12.24 -22.85
CA TYR A 155 5.11 11.97 -24.26
C TYR A 155 6.00 10.83 -24.75
N LYS A 156 5.49 10.07 -25.72
CA LYS A 156 6.21 8.93 -26.29
C LYS A 156 7.41 9.39 -27.14
N THR A 157 8.56 8.76 -26.96
CA THR A 157 9.73 8.89 -27.83
C THR A 157 9.96 7.57 -28.57
N ALA A 158 10.92 7.52 -29.51
CA ALA A 158 11.17 6.32 -30.31
C ALA A 158 11.65 5.13 -29.47
N ASN A 159 12.44 5.38 -28.42
CA ASN A 159 13.09 4.35 -27.61
C ASN A 159 12.50 4.23 -26.20
N SER A 160 11.51 5.05 -25.84
CA SER A 160 10.98 5.06 -24.48
C SER A 160 10.12 3.84 -24.17
N LYS A 161 10.22 3.40 -22.91
CA LYS A 161 9.38 2.35 -22.32
C LYS A 161 8.21 3.00 -21.58
N ALA A 162 6.98 2.56 -21.83
CA ALA A 162 5.79 3.10 -21.17
C ALA A 162 5.66 2.56 -19.73
N ARG A 163 5.44 3.47 -18.78
CA ARG A 163 5.30 3.21 -17.36
C ARG A 163 4.19 4.07 -16.77
N PHE A 164 3.88 3.87 -15.49
CA PHE A 164 2.84 4.61 -14.77
C PHE A 164 1.46 4.48 -15.44
N ARG A 165 1.09 3.27 -15.89
CA ARG A 165 -0.11 3.01 -16.69
C ARG A 165 -1.41 2.97 -15.88
N PHE A 166 -1.30 2.89 -14.55
CA PHE A 166 -2.44 2.85 -13.63
C PHE A 166 -2.51 4.13 -12.80
N ASP A 167 -3.72 4.49 -12.42
CA ASP A 167 -4.03 5.58 -11.51
C ASP A 167 -5.10 5.15 -10.49
N GLU A 168 -5.39 6.00 -9.51
CA GLU A 168 -6.44 5.78 -8.52
C GLU A 168 -7.51 6.89 -8.58
N VAL A 169 -8.75 6.52 -8.27
CA VAL A 169 -9.86 7.46 -8.07
C VAL A 169 -10.65 7.02 -6.85
N HIS A 170 -11.26 7.97 -6.14
CA HIS A 170 -11.95 7.67 -4.90
C HIS A 170 -13.25 8.45 -4.74
N THR A 171 -14.18 7.90 -3.95
CA THR A 171 -15.47 8.52 -3.67
C THR A 171 -16.05 8.06 -2.34
N LEU A 172 -16.81 8.94 -1.69
CA LEU A 172 -17.69 8.58 -0.57
C LEU A 172 -18.99 8.00 -1.12
N LEU A 173 -19.44 6.89 -0.54
CA LEU A 173 -20.73 6.25 -0.86
C LEU A 173 -21.92 6.98 -0.19
N GLY A 174 -21.63 7.93 0.70
CA GLY A 174 -22.62 8.74 1.41
C GLY A 174 -23.56 7.89 2.25
N THR A 175 -24.87 8.08 2.09
CA THR A 175 -25.89 7.28 2.80
C THR A 175 -25.99 5.82 2.31
N ASN A 176 -25.25 5.45 1.27
CA ASN A 176 -25.22 4.08 0.72
C ASN A 176 -24.09 3.24 1.32
N LYS A 177 -23.85 3.40 2.62
CA LYS A 177 -22.90 2.58 3.40
C LYS A 177 -23.19 1.10 3.16
N VAL A 178 -22.14 0.35 2.82
CA VAL A 178 -22.21 -1.09 2.61
C VAL A 178 -21.89 -1.84 3.90
N LYS A 179 -22.41 -3.06 4.00
CA LYS A 179 -22.10 -4.03 5.07
C LYS A 179 -21.67 -5.36 4.47
N ALA A 180 -21.12 -6.22 5.32
CA ALA A 180 -20.78 -7.59 4.96
C ALA A 180 -21.96 -8.29 4.24
N GLY A 181 -21.68 -8.86 3.06
CA GLY A 181 -22.66 -9.53 2.21
C GLY A 181 -23.30 -8.67 1.13
N ASP A 182 -23.21 -7.33 1.21
CA ASP A 182 -23.59 -6.45 0.10
C ASP A 182 -22.66 -6.65 -1.11
N THR A 183 -23.08 -6.16 -2.28
CA THR A 183 -22.25 -6.12 -3.48
C THR A 183 -21.93 -4.70 -3.92
N ILE A 184 -20.71 -4.51 -4.40
CA ILE A 184 -20.28 -3.32 -5.14
C ILE A 184 -19.93 -3.75 -6.56
N SER A 185 -20.60 -3.17 -7.56
CA SER A 185 -20.26 -3.39 -8.96
C SER A 185 -19.68 -2.11 -9.57
N LEU A 186 -18.56 -2.25 -10.28
CA LEU A 186 -18.01 -1.21 -11.14
C LEU A 186 -18.41 -1.53 -12.59
N VAL A 187 -19.19 -0.64 -13.21
CA VAL A 187 -19.82 -0.89 -14.51
C VAL A 187 -19.39 0.17 -15.52
N LYS A 188 -18.81 -0.26 -16.65
CA LYS A 188 -18.47 0.66 -17.75
C LYS A 188 -19.75 1.27 -18.33
N VAL A 189 -19.81 2.60 -18.35
CA VAL A 189 -20.99 3.35 -18.79
C VAL A 189 -20.99 3.59 -20.31
N SER A 190 -19.83 3.94 -20.86
CA SER A 190 -19.73 4.32 -22.27
C SER A 190 -19.83 3.12 -23.21
N GLY A 191 -20.42 3.36 -24.39
CA GLY A 191 -20.53 2.37 -25.48
C GLY A 191 -19.39 2.42 -26.49
N ASP A 192 -18.34 3.18 -26.21
CA ASP A 192 -17.12 3.21 -27.02
C ASP A 192 -16.28 1.93 -26.87
N SER A 193 -15.25 1.81 -27.70
CA SER A 193 -14.28 0.72 -27.67
C SER A 193 -13.12 0.93 -26.68
N THR A 194 -13.16 1.98 -25.84
CA THR A 194 -12.10 2.25 -24.87
C THR A 194 -12.14 1.20 -23.77
N ALA A 195 -11.13 0.34 -23.72
CA ALA A 195 -10.99 -0.67 -22.67
C ALA A 195 -10.64 -0.02 -21.33
N TYR A 196 -11.35 -0.40 -20.25
CA TYR A 196 -11.00 0.03 -18.89
C TYR A 196 -10.38 -1.15 -18.15
N GLY A 197 -9.20 -0.99 -17.59
CA GLY A 197 -8.62 -1.99 -16.70
C GLY A 197 -8.93 -1.65 -15.25
N ILE A 198 -9.43 -2.62 -14.48
CA ILE A 198 -9.65 -2.51 -13.03
C ILE A 198 -8.70 -3.49 -12.34
N ASP A 199 -7.82 -2.97 -11.49
CA ASP A 199 -6.86 -3.77 -10.71
C ASP A 199 -7.52 -4.26 -9.42
N PHE A 200 -7.88 -3.34 -8.54
CA PHE A 200 -8.57 -3.63 -7.28
C PHE A 200 -9.43 -2.47 -6.81
N ILE A 201 -10.22 -2.74 -5.77
CA ILE A 201 -10.84 -1.71 -4.93
C ILE A 201 -10.32 -1.77 -3.51
N GLU A 202 -10.29 -0.61 -2.84
CA GLU A 202 -10.09 -0.50 -1.39
C GLU A 202 -11.36 0.09 -0.77
N LEU A 203 -11.86 -0.54 0.30
CA LEU A 203 -13.06 -0.15 1.02
C LEU A 203 -12.72 0.12 2.48
N GLU A 204 -13.25 1.21 3.02
CA GLU A 204 -13.07 1.60 4.42
C GLU A 204 -14.24 2.41 4.97
N GLU A 205 -14.25 2.61 6.29
CA GLU A 205 -15.07 3.62 6.94
C GLU A 205 -14.28 4.93 7.05
N ALA A 206 -14.70 5.98 6.33
CA ALA A 206 -14.06 7.29 6.32
C ALA A 206 -14.15 8.02 7.68
N GLY A 207 -15.10 7.62 8.53
CA GLY A 207 -15.36 8.24 9.82
C GLY A 207 -16.27 9.46 9.71
N THR A 208 -16.00 10.48 10.52
CA THR A 208 -16.71 11.76 10.47
C THR A 208 -15.72 12.88 10.23
N ALA A 209 -16.14 13.93 9.52
CA ALA A 209 -15.34 15.14 9.37
C ALA A 209 -14.88 15.69 10.73
N ILE A 210 -13.59 15.94 10.88
CA ILE A 210 -12.98 16.54 12.07
C ILE A 210 -13.49 17.97 12.18
N ALA A 211 -13.95 18.37 13.37
CA ALA A 211 -14.44 19.73 13.60
C ALA A 211 -13.30 20.73 13.75
N LYS A 212 -13.56 22.01 13.44
CA LYS A 212 -12.60 23.12 13.63
C LYS A 212 -12.06 23.12 15.07
N PRO A 213 -10.74 22.97 15.29
CA PRO A 213 -10.16 23.03 16.63
C PRO A 213 -10.40 24.39 17.29
N ALA A 214 -10.52 24.41 18.62
CA ALA A 214 -10.66 25.65 19.37
C ALA A 214 -9.46 26.59 19.11
N GLY A 215 -9.73 27.86 18.83
CA GLY A 215 -8.72 28.87 18.54
C GLY A 215 -8.08 28.79 17.15
N ALA A 216 -8.45 27.82 16.31
CA ALA A 216 -7.97 27.75 14.93
C ALA A 216 -8.62 28.82 14.03
N ILE A 217 -7.85 29.32 13.07
CA ILE A 217 -8.33 30.24 12.03
C ILE A 217 -8.72 29.42 10.81
N SER A 218 -10.00 29.46 10.41
CA SER A 218 -10.46 28.77 9.20
C SER A 218 -10.10 29.57 7.96
N ILE A 219 -9.69 28.90 6.86
CA ILE A 219 -9.51 29.58 5.57
C ILE A 219 -10.82 30.18 5.04
N THR A 220 -11.97 29.61 5.39
CA THR A 220 -13.30 30.14 5.03
C THR A 220 -13.64 31.43 5.77
N ASP A 221 -13.09 31.61 6.98
CA ASP A 221 -13.22 32.88 7.72
C ASP A 221 -12.42 34.00 7.02
N LYS A 222 -11.54 33.63 6.06
CA LYS A 222 -10.70 34.52 5.25
C LYS A 222 -11.15 34.63 3.78
N GLY A 223 -12.31 34.07 3.45
CA GLY A 223 -12.92 34.22 2.13
C GLY A 223 -12.73 33.03 1.19
N ALA A 224 -12.03 31.98 1.62
CA ALA A 224 -11.94 30.73 0.85
C ALA A 224 -13.33 30.09 0.70
N LYS A 225 -13.59 29.45 -0.43
CA LYS A 225 -14.88 28.82 -0.72
C LYS A 225 -14.68 27.43 -1.30
N ALA A 226 -15.23 26.44 -0.60
CA ALA A 226 -15.15 25.07 -1.04
C ALA A 226 -15.91 24.84 -2.36
N ASN A 227 -15.30 24.09 -3.27
CA ASN A 227 -15.88 23.55 -4.50
C ASN A 227 -16.38 24.61 -5.50
N ASP A 228 -15.82 25.82 -5.51
CA ASP A 228 -16.23 26.88 -6.45
C ASP A 228 -15.28 27.09 -7.64
N GLY A 229 -14.16 26.36 -7.68
CA GLY A 229 -13.18 26.44 -8.77
C GLY A 229 -12.26 27.68 -8.70
N ALA A 230 -12.38 28.51 -7.66
CA ALA A 230 -11.63 29.75 -7.52
C ALA A 230 -10.37 29.56 -6.66
N ASP A 231 -9.36 30.41 -6.90
CA ASP A 231 -8.11 30.36 -6.15
C ASP A 231 -8.28 30.82 -4.69
N ASP A 232 -7.92 29.95 -3.76
CA ASP A 232 -8.01 30.15 -2.30
C ASP A 232 -6.68 30.59 -1.66
N THR A 233 -5.63 30.78 -2.47
CA THR A 233 -4.27 31.12 -2.00
C THR A 233 -4.25 32.35 -1.07
N ALA A 234 -4.95 33.42 -1.44
CA ALA A 234 -5.00 34.64 -0.64
C ALA A 234 -5.67 34.43 0.74
N ALA A 235 -6.73 33.62 0.78
CA ALA A 235 -7.43 33.28 2.01
C ALA A 235 -6.58 32.39 2.92
N PHE A 236 -5.87 31.40 2.36
CA PHE A 236 -4.91 30.59 3.10
C PHE A 236 -3.79 31.43 3.73
N ASN A 237 -3.15 32.29 2.93
CA ASN A 237 -2.06 33.15 3.43
C ASN A 237 -2.55 34.09 4.56
N SER A 238 -3.74 34.67 4.40
CA SER A 238 -4.39 35.49 5.43
C SER A 238 -4.69 34.69 6.71
N ALA A 239 -5.13 33.44 6.57
CA ALA A 239 -5.39 32.56 7.71
C ALA A 239 -4.10 32.18 8.44
N LEU A 240 -3.01 31.94 7.70
CA LEU A 240 -1.69 31.65 8.26
C LEU A 240 -1.16 32.84 9.07
N GLU A 241 -1.24 34.05 8.54
CA GLU A 241 -0.78 35.26 9.25
C GLU A 241 -1.57 35.52 10.53
N ASP A 242 -2.86 35.24 10.53
CA ASP A 242 -3.68 35.39 11.74
C ASP A 242 -3.49 34.24 12.72
N ALA A 243 -3.31 33.01 12.24
CA ALA A 243 -3.01 31.86 13.09
C ALA A 243 -1.73 32.11 13.91
N LYS A 244 -0.69 32.71 13.32
CA LYS A 244 0.56 33.09 14.02
C LYS A 244 0.35 33.97 15.26
N LYS A 245 -0.74 34.76 15.29
CA LYS A 245 -1.08 35.67 16.38
C LYS A 245 -1.87 35.00 17.50
N THR A 246 -2.33 33.76 17.29
CA THR A 246 -3.09 32.98 18.27
C THR A 246 -2.18 32.07 19.09
N GLU A 247 -2.64 31.66 20.27
CA GLU A 247 -1.98 30.59 21.05
C GLU A 247 -2.05 29.23 20.32
N ALA A 248 -3.14 28.97 19.60
CA ALA A 248 -3.37 27.71 18.91
C ALA A 248 -2.44 27.51 17.70
N LYS A 249 -2.02 28.60 17.04
CA LYS A 249 -1.17 28.60 15.83
C LYS A 249 -1.65 27.67 14.73
N THR A 250 -2.97 27.51 14.62
CA THR A 250 -3.60 26.51 13.76
C THR A 250 -4.40 27.17 12.65
N VAL A 251 -4.06 26.82 11.41
CA VAL A 251 -4.90 27.04 10.23
C VAL A 251 -5.78 25.79 10.07
N TYR A 252 -7.09 26.00 9.95
CA TYR A 252 -8.06 24.95 9.72
C TYR A 252 -8.60 25.01 8.29
N ILE A 253 -8.59 23.87 7.60
CA ILE A 253 -9.14 23.68 6.26
C ILE A 253 -10.42 22.84 6.43
N PRO A 254 -11.62 23.41 6.27
CA PRO A 254 -12.87 22.67 6.43
C PRO A 254 -13.08 21.59 5.36
N ALA A 255 -14.20 20.86 5.45
CA ALA A 255 -14.58 19.91 4.42
C ALA A 255 -14.92 20.63 3.11
N GLY A 256 -14.44 20.09 1.99
CA GLY A 256 -14.53 20.66 0.65
C GLY A 256 -13.22 20.58 -0.11
N GLN A 257 -13.30 20.78 -1.43
CA GLN A 257 -12.15 21.04 -2.28
C GLN A 257 -11.82 22.54 -2.28
N TYR A 258 -10.54 22.88 -2.13
CA TYR A 258 -10.01 24.23 -2.20
C TYR A 258 -8.88 24.27 -3.22
N ASP A 259 -8.92 25.24 -4.12
CA ASP A 259 -8.05 25.28 -5.30
C ASP A 259 -6.91 26.30 -5.11
N PHE A 260 -5.69 25.92 -5.45
CA PHE A 260 -4.48 26.74 -5.29
C PHE A 260 -3.71 26.79 -6.60
N ASN A 261 -3.51 27.98 -7.16
CA ASN A 261 -2.81 28.14 -8.44
C ASN A 261 -1.28 28.34 -8.31
N SER A 262 -0.75 28.27 -7.08
CA SER A 262 0.65 28.52 -6.76
C SER A 262 1.09 27.77 -5.50
N LYS A 263 2.42 27.75 -5.26
CA LYS A 263 3.01 27.22 -4.03
C LYS A 263 2.53 27.97 -2.80
N LEU A 264 2.31 27.23 -1.71
CA LEU A 264 1.95 27.79 -0.41
C LEU A 264 3.19 27.84 0.49
N GLY A 265 3.66 29.06 0.76
CA GLY A 265 4.75 29.30 1.68
C GLY A 265 4.28 29.16 3.13
N VAL A 266 5.00 28.39 3.94
CA VAL A 266 4.72 28.22 5.37
C VAL A 266 5.95 28.59 6.18
N ASN A 267 5.78 29.54 7.09
CA ASN A 267 6.83 30.02 7.97
C ASN A 267 6.33 30.21 9.41
N GLY A 268 7.18 29.93 10.39
CA GLY A 268 6.94 30.23 11.79
C GLY A 268 7.19 29.06 12.75
N GLN A 269 7.04 29.33 14.06
CA GLN A 269 7.27 28.33 15.11
C GLN A 269 5.95 27.72 15.58
N GLY A 270 5.82 26.40 15.50
CA GLY A 270 4.67 25.69 16.05
C GLY A 270 3.40 25.79 15.20
N ILE A 271 3.54 26.10 13.91
CA ILE A 271 2.39 26.24 12.99
C ILE A 271 1.76 24.87 12.73
N LYS A 272 0.43 24.83 12.75
CA LYS A 272 -0.36 23.65 12.42
C LYS A 272 -1.28 23.96 11.26
N ILE A 273 -1.32 23.09 10.27
CA ILE A 273 -2.28 23.11 9.16
C ILE A 273 -3.07 21.82 9.28
N VAL A 274 -4.36 21.94 9.59
CA VAL A 274 -5.22 20.81 9.96
C VAL A 274 -6.46 20.82 9.10
N GLY A 275 -6.75 19.70 8.44
CA GLY A 275 -7.98 19.51 7.67
C GLY A 275 -9.08 18.81 8.46
N ALA A 276 -10.20 18.57 7.78
CA ALA A 276 -11.35 17.84 8.30
C ALA A 276 -11.22 16.30 8.15
N GLY A 277 -10.09 15.79 7.65
CA GLY A 277 -9.82 14.37 7.33
C GLY A 277 -9.48 14.15 5.87
N MET A 278 -8.73 13.08 5.55
CA MET A 278 -8.30 12.74 4.17
C MET A 278 -9.47 12.64 3.18
N TRP A 279 -10.65 12.20 3.62
CA TRP A 279 -11.85 12.09 2.78
C TRP A 279 -12.69 13.37 2.68
N TYR A 280 -12.34 14.40 3.45
CA TYR A 280 -13.21 15.58 3.64
C TYR A 280 -12.58 16.87 3.17
N SER A 281 -11.29 17.09 3.44
CA SER A 281 -10.57 18.29 3.00
C SER A 281 -9.64 17.94 1.85
N HIS A 282 -9.90 18.53 0.68
CA HIS A 282 -9.08 18.36 -0.50
C HIS A 282 -8.38 19.67 -0.86
N ILE A 283 -7.07 19.66 -0.78
CA ILE A 283 -6.19 20.75 -1.23
C ILE A 283 -5.76 20.40 -2.66
N HIS A 284 -6.24 21.17 -3.62
CA HIS A 284 -6.03 20.88 -5.03
C HIS A 284 -5.15 21.97 -5.67
N PHE A 285 -3.99 21.60 -6.18
CA PHE A 285 -3.14 22.55 -6.91
C PHE A 285 -3.43 22.52 -8.40
N THR A 286 -3.94 23.62 -8.94
CA THR A 286 -4.51 23.69 -10.30
C THR A 286 -3.49 24.01 -11.39
N ALA A 287 -2.30 24.48 -11.03
CA ALA A 287 -1.24 24.75 -12.00
C ALA A 287 -0.56 23.44 -12.44
N ASP A 288 -0.31 23.28 -13.73
CA ASP A 288 0.34 22.11 -14.36
C ASP A 288 1.81 22.37 -14.76
N LYS A 289 2.35 23.52 -14.36
CA LYS A 289 3.68 24.02 -14.74
C LYS A 289 4.71 23.92 -13.60
N GLN A 290 5.99 24.12 -13.94
CA GLN A 290 7.07 24.23 -12.97
C GLN A 290 6.75 25.23 -11.84
N TYR A 291 7.14 24.90 -10.61
CA TYR A 291 6.89 25.68 -9.40
C TYR A 291 5.39 25.96 -9.12
N GLY A 292 4.49 25.22 -9.76
CA GLY A 292 3.05 25.51 -9.76
C GLY A 292 2.32 25.26 -8.45
N GLY A 293 2.90 24.49 -7.52
CA GLY A 293 2.20 24.16 -6.27
C GLY A 293 3.00 23.32 -5.28
N GLY A 294 2.28 22.82 -4.28
CA GLY A 294 2.82 22.22 -3.06
C GLY A 294 3.11 23.24 -1.96
N PHE A 295 3.45 22.74 -0.77
CA PHE A 295 3.91 23.54 0.35
C PHE A 295 5.43 23.71 0.31
N ASP A 296 5.88 24.93 0.56
CA ASP A 296 7.30 25.28 0.71
C ASP A 296 7.55 25.82 2.12
N PHE A 297 8.37 25.11 2.90
CA PHE A 297 8.61 25.43 4.30
C PHE A 297 9.86 26.28 4.46
N ASP A 298 9.69 27.45 5.10
CA ASP A 298 10.80 28.31 5.49
C ASP A 298 11.71 27.59 6.48
N HIS A 299 13.01 27.59 6.18
CA HIS A 299 14.00 26.84 6.94
C HIS A 299 14.22 27.30 8.39
N ASN A 300 13.67 28.45 8.82
CA ASN A 300 13.68 28.84 10.22
C ASN A 300 12.53 28.23 11.01
N SER A 301 11.58 27.55 10.37
CA SER A 301 10.39 26.97 10.99
C SER A 301 10.71 25.71 11.77
N ASN A 302 10.03 25.49 12.91
CA ASN A 302 10.15 24.27 13.71
C ASN A 302 8.78 23.88 14.27
N ASN A 303 8.65 22.62 14.69
CA ASN A 303 7.45 22.05 15.31
C ASN A 303 6.21 22.27 14.44
N ILE A 304 6.37 22.05 13.14
CA ILE A 304 5.30 22.17 12.15
C ILE A 304 4.44 20.91 12.18
N VAL A 305 3.12 21.08 12.08
CA VAL A 305 2.18 19.96 11.95
C VAL A 305 1.36 20.13 10.69
N LEU A 306 1.40 19.13 9.80
CA LEU A 306 0.44 18.97 8.71
C LEU A 306 -0.40 17.74 9.02
N SER A 307 -1.73 17.88 9.04
CA SER A 307 -2.56 16.71 9.26
C SER A 307 -3.97 16.75 8.68
N ASP A 308 -4.46 15.55 8.39
CA ASP A 308 -5.88 15.25 8.16
C ASP A 308 -6.47 15.90 6.90
N PHE A 309 -5.80 15.78 5.75
CA PHE A 309 -6.36 16.20 4.45
C PHE A 309 -5.76 15.41 3.28
N TYR A 310 -6.46 15.45 2.15
CA TYR A 310 -6.00 14.98 0.85
C TYR A 310 -5.39 16.13 0.05
N MET A 311 -4.33 15.86 -0.69
CA MET A 311 -3.64 16.78 -1.59
C MET A 311 -3.48 16.14 -2.96
N SER A 312 -3.78 16.90 -4.02
CA SER A 312 -3.42 16.53 -5.39
C SER A 312 -2.96 17.71 -6.22
N SER A 313 -2.37 17.44 -7.38
CA SER A 313 -1.92 18.47 -8.30
C SER A 313 -2.24 18.13 -9.75
N GLU A 314 -2.25 19.16 -10.60
CA GLU A 314 -2.43 19.04 -12.05
C GLU A 314 -1.11 18.73 -12.80
N LEU A 315 -0.04 18.43 -12.08
CA LEU A 315 1.26 18.09 -12.67
C LEU A 315 1.21 16.74 -13.39
N THR A 316 1.75 16.72 -14.60
CA THR A 316 1.85 15.50 -15.44
C THR A 316 3.27 15.22 -15.92
N ASN A 317 4.22 16.10 -15.60
CA ASN A 317 5.59 16.05 -16.12
C ASN A 317 6.61 16.36 -15.01
N ARG A 318 7.63 15.49 -14.84
CA ARG A 318 8.77 15.75 -13.94
C ARG A 318 9.72 16.81 -14.46
N TYR A 319 9.67 17.09 -15.77
CA TYR A 319 10.67 17.81 -16.53
C TYR A 319 12.05 17.11 -16.53
N ASP A 320 13.01 17.62 -17.31
CA ASP A 320 14.39 17.08 -17.34
C ASP A 320 15.14 17.53 -16.09
N GLU A 321 15.25 16.66 -15.08
CA GLU A 321 15.90 16.96 -13.79
C GLU A 321 17.34 17.50 -13.89
N THR A 322 18.01 17.33 -15.04
CA THR A 322 19.36 17.83 -15.30
C THR A 322 19.41 19.26 -15.86
N LYS A 323 18.29 19.77 -16.40
CA LYS A 323 18.21 21.08 -17.07
C LYS A 323 17.06 21.95 -16.58
N GLU A 324 15.91 21.34 -16.35
CA GLU A 324 14.62 21.96 -16.07
C GLU A 324 13.88 21.12 -15.01
N LYS A 325 13.79 21.63 -13.78
CA LYS A 325 13.19 20.87 -12.65
C LYS A 325 11.73 21.26 -12.47
N ALA A 326 10.85 20.30 -12.19
CA ALA A 326 9.45 20.62 -11.84
C ALA A 326 9.36 21.53 -10.62
N GLN A 327 10.15 21.26 -9.57
CA GLN A 327 10.11 21.98 -8.29
C GLN A 327 8.70 22.02 -7.71
N TYR A 328 8.03 20.88 -7.73
CA TYR A 328 6.59 20.77 -7.46
C TYR A 328 6.30 19.53 -6.62
N LYS A 329 7.01 19.42 -5.50
CA LYS A 329 6.74 18.43 -4.46
C LYS A 329 5.60 18.91 -3.59
N ALA A 330 4.79 17.99 -3.06
CA ALA A 330 3.69 18.35 -2.17
C ALA A 330 4.23 19.02 -0.88
N ILE A 331 5.37 18.55 -0.39
CA ILE A 331 6.08 19.06 0.78
C ILE A 331 7.56 19.24 0.40
N ALA A 332 8.04 20.48 0.42
CA ALA A 332 9.43 20.83 0.10
C ALA A 332 10.06 21.73 1.17
N GLY A 333 11.40 21.72 1.21
CA GLY A 333 12.19 22.58 2.09
C GLY A 333 12.59 21.90 3.40
N SER A 334 12.93 22.72 4.40
CA SER A 334 13.26 22.24 5.74
C SER A 334 12.07 22.42 6.67
N LEU A 335 11.59 21.31 7.23
CA LEU A 335 10.57 21.36 8.28
C LEU A 335 11.20 21.60 9.66
N GLY A 336 12.51 21.88 9.73
CA GLY A 336 13.25 22.12 10.96
C GLY A 336 13.13 20.98 11.96
N LYS A 337 13.02 21.32 13.25
CA LYS A 337 13.05 20.35 14.35
C LYS A 337 11.65 19.94 14.79
N ASP A 338 11.51 18.65 15.11
CA ASP A 338 10.35 18.07 15.82
C ASP A 338 9.00 18.25 15.09
N SER A 339 9.04 18.29 13.75
CA SER A 339 7.86 18.44 12.91
C SER A 339 7.16 17.11 12.64
N LYS A 340 5.87 17.18 12.30
CA LYS A 340 5.01 16.02 12.05
C LYS A 340 4.13 16.21 10.82
N VAL A 341 4.09 15.19 9.98
CA VAL A 341 3.17 15.06 8.86
C VAL A 341 2.37 13.78 9.10
N LYS A 342 1.06 13.88 9.31
CA LYS A 342 0.26 12.72 9.69
C LYS A 342 -1.09 12.67 9.02
N ASN A 343 -1.57 11.47 8.73
CA ASN A 343 -2.91 11.27 8.15
C ASN A 343 -3.12 12.12 6.88
N LEU A 344 -2.11 12.18 6.00
CA LEU A 344 -2.24 12.84 4.71
C LEU A 344 -2.46 11.81 3.61
N TRP A 345 -3.23 12.19 2.59
CA TRP A 345 -3.28 11.49 1.32
C TRP A 345 -2.70 12.40 0.25
N ILE A 346 -1.65 11.99 -0.45
CA ILE A 346 -0.89 12.84 -1.38
C ILE A 346 -0.77 12.11 -2.73
N GLU A 347 -1.25 12.76 -3.80
CA GLU A 347 -1.23 12.21 -5.16
C GLU A 347 -0.78 13.22 -6.24
N HIS A 348 -0.20 12.69 -7.32
CA HIS A 348 0.10 13.44 -8.56
C HIS A 348 1.04 14.63 -8.40
N PHE A 349 1.99 14.59 -7.47
CA PHE A 349 3.08 15.57 -7.39
C PHE A 349 4.35 15.06 -8.07
N GLU A 350 5.38 15.91 -8.15
CA GLU A 350 6.73 15.46 -8.47
C GLU A 350 7.16 14.40 -7.45
N CYS A 351 7.22 14.78 -6.17
CA CYS A 351 7.36 13.88 -5.03
C CYS A 351 6.32 14.23 -3.98
N ALA A 352 5.96 13.30 -3.09
CA ALA A 352 5.13 13.69 -1.96
C ALA A 352 5.92 14.53 -0.95
N ALA A 353 7.14 14.11 -0.61
CA ALA A 353 8.01 14.91 0.26
C ALA A 353 9.48 14.85 -0.18
N TRP A 354 10.08 16.03 -0.35
CA TRP A 354 11.51 16.18 -0.57
C TRP A 354 12.09 17.07 0.51
N ILE A 355 12.74 16.45 1.49
CA ILE A 355 13.15 17.09 2.73
C ILE A 355 14.63 17.43 2.64
N GLY A 356 14.94 18.71 2.71
CA GLY A 356 16.30 19.19 2.62
C GLY A 356 16.38 20.70 2.55
N ASP A 357 17.40 21.27 3.17
CA ASP A 357 17.71 22.69 3.04
C ASP A 357 18.78 22.91 1.96
N TYR A 358 18.44 23.76 1.00
CA TYR A 358 19.27 24.14 -0.14
C TYR A 358 19.81 25.58 -0.04
N ALA A 359 19.61 26.24 1.11
CA ALA A 359 20.28 27.50 1.44
C ALA A 359 21.81 27.30 1.54
N GLY A 360 22.55 28.42 1.46
CA GLY A 360 24.00 28.40 1.59
C GLY A 360 24.46 27.86 2.95
N ALA A 361 25.67 27.30 3.00
CA ALA A 361 26.21 26.60 4.17
C ALA A 361 26.11 27.39 5.51
N ALA A 362 26.22 28.72 5.47
CA ALA A 362 26.13 29.57 6.66
C ALA A 362 24.68 29.74 7.19
N GLU A 363 23.68 29.59 6.33
CA GLU A 363 22.30 29.92 6.63
C GLU A 363 21.43 28.68 6.86
N ARG A 364 21.87 27.53 6.35
CA ARG A 364 21.09 26.30 6.37
C ARG A 364 20.66 25.84 7.76
N LYS A 365 19.53 25.15 7.81
CA LYS A 365 18.91 24.56 9.00
C LYS A 365 18.40 23.16 8.66
N ASP A 366 19.09 22.16 9.20
CA ASP A 366 18.74 20.75 9.00
C ASP A 366 17.38 20.40 9.58
N THR A 367 16.63 19.58 8.84
CA THR A 367 15.47 18.90 9.41
C THR A 367 15.95 17.81 10.37
N ASN A 368 15.42 17.82 11.59
CA ASN A 368 15.76 16.85 12.63
C ASN A 368 14.50 16.35 13.32
N ASN A 369 14.36 15.03 13.45
CA ASN A 369 13.23 14.40 14.13
C ASN A 369 11.88 14.71 13.45
N LEU A 370 11.85 14.74 12.11
CA LEU A 370 10.60 14.76 11.35
C LEU A 370 9.94 13.38 11.40
N VAL A 371 8.64 13.35 11.67
CA VAL A 371 7.82 12.12 11.60
C VAL A 371 6.76 12.26 10.52
N ILE A 372 6.83 11.42 9.50
CA ILE A 372 5.76 11.21 8.53
C ILE A 372 5.05 9.90 8.90
N GLU A 373 3.77 9.95 9.26
CA GLU A 373 3.06 8.77 9.77
C GLU A 373 1.60 8.64 9.29
N ASN A 374 1.13 7.40 9.17
CA ASN A 374 -0.28 7.09 8.87
C ASN A 374 -0.81 7.73 7.57
N SER A 375 0.07 7.90 6.58
CA SER A 375 -0.25 8.62 5.34
C SER A 375 -0.40 7.67 4.14
N ARG A 376 -1.08 8.15 3.09
CA ARG A 376 -1.17 7.55 1.76
C ARG A 376 -0.36 8.40 0.80
N ILE A 377 0.71 7.84 0.24
CA ILE A 377 1.63 8.52 -0.66
C ILE A 377 1.60 7.78 -1.99
N ARG A 378 0.80 8.28 -2.93
CA ARG A 378 0.44 7.51 -4.12
C ARG A 378 0.65 8.27 -5.41
N ASN A 379 0.93 7.57 -6.50
CA ASN A 379 0.85 8.09 -7.86
C ASN A 379 1.64 9.40 -8.06
N ASN A 380 2.83 9.52 -7.46
CA ASN A 380 3.74 10.66 -7.70
C ASN A 380 4.67 10.32 -8.86
N LEU A 381 5.11 11.34 -9.59
CA LEU A 381 5.91 11.17 -10.80
C LEU A 381 7.36 10.72 -10.50
N ALA A 382 7.84 10.97 -9.29
CA ALA A 382 9.17 10.63 -8.78
C ALA A 382 9.07 9.92 -7.42
N ASP A 383 10.01 10.20 -6.52
CA ASP A 383 10.04 9.62 -5.18
C ASP A 383 8.73 9.82 -4.41
N GLY A 384 8.39 8.88 -3.53
CA GLY A 384 7.39 9.14 -2.50
C GLY A 384 7.94 10.13 -1.48
N VAL A 385 8.95 9.70 -0.72
CA VAL A 385 9.68 10.55 0.24
C VAL A 385 11.18 10.43 0.02
N ASN A 386 11.87 11.57 -0.04
CA ASN A 386 13.33 11.61 -0.02
C ASN A 386 13.84 12.46 1.16
N PHE A 387 14.62 11.84 2.04
CA PHE A 387 15.39 12.53 3.09
C PHE A 387 16.78 12.87 2.56
N ALA A 388 16.98 14.15 2.25
CA ALA A 388 18.18 14.67 1.62
C ALA A 388 18.87 15.75 2.47
N GLN A 389 20.01 16.25 1.99
CA GLN A 389 20.65 17.48 2.49
C GLN A 389 20.77 17.55 4.03
N GLY A 390 21.33 16.52 4.66
CA GLY A 390 21.59 16.54 6.11
C GLY A 390 20.36 16.31 6.99
N THR A 391 19.28 15.74 6.45
CA THR A 391 18.13 15.32 7.25
C THR A 391 18.54 14.23 8.26
N ILE A 392 18.20 14.42 9.54
CA ILE A 392 18.63 13.51 10.62
C ILE A 392 17.48 13.04 11.50
N ASN A 393 17.64 11.85 12.09
CA ASN A 393 16.70 11.24 13.06
C ASN A 393 15.23 11.23 12.61
N SER A 394 14.98 11.27 11.31
CA SER A 394 13.64 11.43 10.75
C SER A 394 13.09 10.09 10.28
N LYS A 395 11.76 9.95 10.23
CA LYS A 395 11.15 8.66 9.88
C LYS A 395 9.89 8.78 9.06
N VAL A 396 9.69 7.77 8.21
CA VAL A 396 8.38 7.44 7.62
C VAL A 396 7.89 6.15 8.25
N ILE A 397 6.71 6.18 8.86
CA ILE A 397 6.17 5.04 9.60
C ILE A 397 4.69 4.78 9.28
N ASN A 398 4.30 3.51 9.25
CA ASN A 398 2.90 3.10 9.13
C ASN A 398 2.15 3.75 7.94
N SER A 399 2.84 3.91 6.80
CA SER A 399 2.29 4.59 5.63
C SER A 399 2.09 3.64 4.44
N SER A 400 1.04 3.91 3.66
CA SER A 400 0.76 3.24 2.38
C SER A 400 1.42 4.04 1.27
N VAL A 401 2.42 3.47 0.61
CA VAL A 401 3.23 4.12 -0.42
C VAL A 401 3.07 3.34 -1.71
N ARG A 402 2.46 3.92 -2.75
CA ARG A 402 2.08 3.13 -3.94
C ARG A 402 2.25 3.88 -5.27
N GLY A 403 2.72 3.20 -6.31
CA GLY A 403 2.65 3.77 -7.67
C GLY A 403 3.56 4.99 -7.88
N ASN A 404 4.62 5.14 -7.09
CA ASN A 404 5.57 6.24 -7.24
C ASN A 404 6.60 5.96 -8.34
N GLY A 405 7.11 7.04 -8.93
CA GLY A 405 7.93 7.04 -10.14
C GLY A 405 9.43 7.11 -9.98
N ASP A 406 9.91 6.92 -8.76
CA ASP A 406 11.29 6.64 -8.45
C ASP A 406 11.32 5.82 -7.15
N ASP A 407 12.36 5.94 -6.32
CA ASP A 407 12.35 5.32 -5.00
C ASP A 407 11.10 5.72 -4.20
N SER A 408 10.30 4.74 -3.82
CA SER A 408 9.11 5.02 -3.02
C SER A 408 9.46 5.66 -1.68
N LEU A 409 10.56 5.21 -1.04
CA LEU A 409 11.19 5.88 0.10
C LEU A 409 12.71 5.91 -0.08
N ALA A 410 13.34 7.07 0.05
CA ALA A 410 14.78 7.23 -0.12
C ALA A 410 15.41 8.07 0.98
N SER A 411 16.68 7.77 1.28
CA SER A 411 17.55 8.67 2.03
C SER A 411 18.82 8.87 1.21
N TRP A 412 18.98 10.09 0.68
CA TRP A 412 20.14 10.51 -0.10
C TRP A 412 21.02 11.41 0.75
N ALA A 413 22.25 10.99 1.06
CA ALA A 413 23.18 11.81 1.83
C ALA A 413 23.84 12.90 0.95
N SER A 414 23.01 13.68 0.25
CA SER A 414 23.43 14.69 -0.72
C SER A 414 24.19 15.84 -0.05
N THR A 415 25.18 16.36 -0.77
CA THR A 415 25.89 17.59 -0.43
C THR A 415 26.47 18.21 -1.71
N ASP A 416 26.62 19.53 -1.71
CA ASP A 416 27.35 20.27 -2.76
C ASP A 416 28.20 21.38 -2.10
N ASP A 417 29.07 22.04 -2.87
CA ASP A 417 29.98 23.09 -2.35
C ASP A 417 29.26 24.31 -1.78
N ARG A 418 28.03 24.58 -2.24
CA ARG A 418 27.22 25.73 -1.82
C ARG A 418 26.56 25.46 -0.47
N THR A 419 25.95 24.29 -0.33
CA THR A 419 25.16 23.89 0.84
C THR A 419 26.03 23.28 1.92
N LYS A 420 27.11 22.56 1.56
CA LYS A 420 27.98 21.81 2.47
C LYS A 420 27.17 21.03 3.52
N ALA A 421 26.12 20.36 3.06
CA ALA A 421 25.21 19.65 3.94
C ALA A 421 25.99 18.60 4.76
N PRO A 422 25.68 18.44 6.06
CA PRO A 422 26.27 17.39 6.87
C PRO A 422 25.75 16.02 6.40
N ILE A 423 26.37 14.98 6.93
CA ILE A 423 25.93 13.62 6.69
C ILE A 423 24.47 13.45 7.12
N THR A 424 23.67 12.84 6.25
CA THR A 424 22.31 12.40 6.55
C THR A 424 22.42 11.14 7.41
N GLU A 425 21.78 11.11 8.58
CA GLU A 425 21.99 10.04 9.57
C GLU A 425 20.75 9.67 10.38
N ASN A 426 20.70 8.42 10.83
CA ASN A 426 19.68 7.87 11.74
C ASN A 426 18.23 7.96 11.23
N ASN A 427 18.03 8.12 9.92
CA ASN A 427 16.71 8.10 9.31
C ASN A 427 16.11 6.69 9.22
N LYS A 428 14.79 6.58 9.32
CA LYS A 428 14.09 5.29 9.43
C LYS A 428 12.89 5.14 8.51
N PHE A 429 12.72 3.96 7.92
CA PHE A 429 11.51 3.57 7.19
C PHE A 429 10.92 2.33 7.85
N LEU A 430 9.82 2.50 8.58
CA LEU A 430 9.31 1.51 9.53
C LEU A 430 7.86 1.12 9.24
N ASN A 431 7.57 -0.18 9.15
CA ASN A 431 6.19 -0.69 9.06
C ASN A 431 5.37 -0.03 7.94
N ASN A 432 5.96 0.24 6.77
CA ASN A 432 5.26 0.80 5.62
C ASN A 432 4.85 -0.31 4.64
N THR A 433 3.73 -0.12 3.96
CA THR A 433 3.35 -0.95 2.81
C THR A 433 3.72 -0.19 1.54
N ILE A 434 4.68 -0.73 0.79
CA ILE A 434 5.28 -0.12 -0.40
C ILE A 434 4.94 -0.98 -1.61
N GLU A 435 4.21 -0.44 -2.58
CA GLU A 435 3.61 -1.23 -3.65
C GLU A 435 3.78 -0.58 -5.02
N LEU A 436 3.98 -1.40 -6.05
CA LEU A 436 3.69 -1.01 -7.44
C LEU A 436 4.50 0.21 -7.94
N GLY A 437 5.69 0.45 -7.38
CA GLY A 437 6.63 1.45 -7.89
C GLY A 437 7.07 1.08 -9.32
N TRP A 438 7.02 2.05 -10.24
CA TRP A 438 7.21 1.79 -11.67
C TRP A 438 8.61 2.18 -12.18
N ARG A 439 9.50 2.64 -11.29
CA ARG A 439 10.91 2.95 -11.55
C ARG A 439 11.72 2.86 -10.26
N ALA A 440 13.03 2.59 -10.39
CA ALA A 440 14.00 2.58 -9.28
C ALA A 440 13.74 1.51 -8.20
N ALA A 441 13.28 1.87 -6.99
CA ALA A 441 13.09 0.87 -5.94
C ALA A 441 11.91 1.14 -5.01
N GLY A 442 11.57 0.14 -4.19
CA GLY A 442 10.72 0.36 -3.03
C GLY A 442 11.44 1.24 -1.98
N VAL A 443 12.69 0.91 -1.67
CA VAL A 443 13.53 1.69 -0.75
C VAL A 443 14.93 1.91 -1.31
N GLY A 444 15.46 3.14 -1.21
CA GLY A 444 16.79 3.52 -1.68
C GLY A 444 17.68 4.14 -0.59
N PHE A 445 18.94 3.70 -0.48
CA PHE A 445 19.97 4.36 0.32
C PHE A 445 21.19 4.76 -0.50
N PHE A 446 21.56 6.03 -0.40
CA PHE A 446 22.65 6.64 -1.17
C PHE A 446 23.63 7.35 -0.24
N GLY A 447 24.32 6.53 0.58
CA GLY A 447 25.25 7.00 1.61
C GLY A 447 24.62 7.18 2.98
N GLY A 448 25.25 8.00 3.81
CA GLY A 448 24.81 8.28 5.18
C GLY A 448 25.24 7.22 6.20
N LYS A 449 24.65 7.28 7.40
CA LYS A 449 24.95 6.32 8.50
C LYS A 449 23.78 6.14 9.46
N GLY A 450 23.72 5.00 10.14
CA GLY A 450 22.74 4.78 11.22
C GLY A 450 21.30 4.54 10.76
N HIS A 451 21.05 4.43 9.46
CA HIS A 451 19.70 4.26 8.92
C HIS A 451 19.06 2.92 9.31
N GLU A 452 17.73 2.88 9.38
CA GLU A 452 16.97 1.68 9.70
C GLU A 452 15.80 1.45 8.73
N VAL A 453 15.66 0.23 8.22
CA VAL A 453 14.51 -0.20 7.42
C VAL A 453 13.98 -1.49 8.00
N SER A 454 12.80 -1.43 8.63
CA SER A 454 12.26 -2.60 9.29
C SER A 454 10.75 -2.69 9.32
N GLY A 455 10.23 -3.92 9.34
CA GLY A 455 8.80 -4.22 9.36
C GLY A 455 8.04 -3.87 8.08
N ASN A 456 8.70 -3.47 6.99
CA ASN A 456 8.00 -3.06 5.77
C ASN A 456 7.52 -4.27 4.95
N LEU A 457 6.40 -4.08 4.24
CA LEU A 457 5.96 -4.96 3.16
C LEU A 457 6.23 -4.25 1.83
N ILE A 458 7.09 -4.81 0.98
CA ILE A 458 7.46 -4.24 -0.33
C ILE A 458 7.00 -5.23 -1.40
N LYS A 459 6.06 -4.82 -2.26
CA LYS A 459 5.36 -5.74 -3.16
C LYS A 459 5.21 -5.22 -4.58
N ASP A 460 5.39 -6.11 -5.56
CA ASP A 460 5.15 -5.85 -6.98
C ASP A 460 5.98 -4.67 -7.55
N VAL A 461 7.26 -4.56 -7.14
CA VAL A 461 8.22 -3.57 -7.67
C VAL A 461 9.05 -4.22 -8.78
N PHE A 462 8.71 -3.93 -10.04
CA PHE A 462 9.15 -4.72 -11.20
C PHE A 462 10.14 -4.02 -12.14
N SER A 463 10.30 -2.69 -12.03
CA SER A 463 11.17 -1.89 -12.91
C SER A 463 12.45 -1.41 -12.21
N GLY A 464 12.88 -2.19 -11.22
CA GLY A 464 14.11 -2.03 -10.45
C GLY A 464 14.08 -2.95 -9.21
N ALA A 465 14.67 -2.53 -8.09
CA ALA A 465 14.84 -3.39 -6.90
C ALA A 465 13.72 -3.22 -5.88
N GLY A 466 13.52 -4.19 -4.98
CA GLY A 466 12.71 -3.96 -3.78
C GLY A 466 13.42 -2.99 -2.83
N ILE A 467 14.69 -3.25 -2.54
CA ILE A 467 15.58 -2.38 -1.78
C ILE A 467 16.90 -2.20 -2.56
N ARG A 468 17.38 -0.97 -2.73
CA ARG A 468 18.69 -0.69 -3.33
C ARG A 468 19.60 0.08 -2.38
N VAL A 469 20.87 -0.29 -2.36
CA VAL A 469 21.95 0.39 -1.63
C VAL A 469 23.05 0.67 -2.63
N ASN A 470 23.31 1.94 -2.93
CA ASN A 470 24.31 2.26 -3.95
C ASN A 470 25.08 3.55 -3.67
N THR A 471 26.16 3.74 -4.41
CA THR A 471 27.00 4.94 -4.37
C THR A 471 27.08 5.61 -5.74
N VAL A 472 25.99 5.59 -6.52
CA VAL A 472 25.99 6.16 -7.89
C VAL A 472 25.76 7.68 -7.88
N PHE A 473 25.16 8.20 -6.81
CA PHE A 473 24.93 9.64 -6.62
C PHE A 473 26.08 10.31 -5.88
N GLU A 474 26.28 11.60 -6.14
CA GLU A 474 27.20 12.42 -5.37
C GLU A 474 26.67 12.66 -3.96
N GLY A 475 27.56 12.67 -2.97
CA GLY A 475 27.21 12.87 -1.58
C GLY A 475 28.16 12.18 -0.60
N HIS A 476 27.75 12.18 0.66
CA HIS A 476 28.41 11.50 1.77
C HIS A 476 28.15 9.99 1.71
N ASN A 477 29.00 9.25 1.01
CA ASN A 477 28.89 7.80 0.85
C ASN A 477 29.11 7.00 2.15
N PHE A 478 28.93 5.68 2.07
CA PHE A 478 29.04 4.76 3.21
C PHE A 478 30.45 4.66 3.80
N ASP A 479 31.46 5.28 3.19
CA ASP A 479 32.77 5.39 3.80
C ASP A 479 32.76 6.15 5.14
N LEU A 480 31.74 6.98 5.35
CA LEU A 480 31.46 7.70 6.58
C LEU A 480 30.50 6.97 7.52
N ASN A 481 30.07 5.75 7.15
CA ASN A 481 29.19 4.92 7.97
C ASN A 481 29.94 4.35 9.19
N THR A 482 29.73 4.98 10.33
CA THR A 482 30.34 4.63 11.62
C THR A 482 29.38 3.93 12.60
N SER A 483 28.08 3.85 12.27
CA SER A 483 27.03 3.39 13.20
C SER A 483 26.18 2.22 12.66
N SER A 484 26.61 1.57 11.57
CA SER A 484 25.86 0.57 10.81
C SER A 484 24.56 1.12 10.20
N ILE A 485 24.16 0.57 9.06
CA ILE A 485 22.81 0.73 8.51
C ILE A 485 22.11 -0.63 8.67
N SER A 486 20.92 -0.63 9.25
CA SER A 486 20.17 -1.85 9.62
C SER A 486 18.96 -2.05 8.72
N ILE A 487 18.95 -3.13 7.96
CA ILE A 487 17.86 -3.50 7.05
C ILE A 487 17.38 -4.90 7.45
N HIS A 488 16.27 -4.97 8.18
CA HIS A 488 15.85 -6.23 8.80
C HIS A 488 14.35 -6.37 8.94
N ASP A 489 13.88 -7.60 9.07
CA ASP A 489 12.47 -7.91 9.28
C ASP A 489 11.56 -7.22 8.24
N ASN A 490 11.98 -7.18 6.98
CA ASN A 490 11.12 -6.75 5.87
C ASN A 490 10.63 -7.97 5.09
N MET A 491 9.45 -7.85 4.48
CA MET A 491 8.93 -8.82 3.54
C MET A 491 8.88 -8.21 2.14
N LEU A 492 9.63 -8.80 1.21
CA LEU A 492 9.68 -8.40 -0.19
C LEU A 492 8.96 -9.48 -1.00
N ILE A 493 7.92 -9.11 -1.76
CA ILE A 493 7.11 -10.04 -2.56
C ILE A 493 7.14 -9.59 -4.02
N ARG A 494 7.65 -10.45 -4.92
CA ARG A 494 7.71 -10.13 -6.37
C ARG A 494 8.33 -8.77 -6.62
N THR A 495 9.60 -8.68 -6.27
CA THR A 495 10.42 -7.51 -6.53
C THR A 495 11.65 -7.91 -7.34
N GLY A 496 12.31 -6.91 -7.93
CA GLY A 496 13.45 -7.11 -8.81
C GLY A 496 13.06 -7.05 -10.29
N THR A 497 14.05 -6.95 -11.17
CA THR A 497 13.83 -6.85 -12.61
C THR A 497 14.96 -7.47 -13.40
N SER A 498 14.65 -7.96 -14.61
CA SER A 498 15.67 -8.49 -15.53
C SER A 498 16.29 -7.41 -16.41
N ASP A 499 15.65 -6.25 -16.50
CA ASP A 499 16.01 -5.19 -17.41
C ASP A 499 15.46 -3.85 -16.89
N ASP A 500 16.28 -3.15 -16.10
CA ASP A 500 16.00 -1.76 -15.73
C ASP A 500 16.15 -0.81 -16.96
N PHE A 501 16.05 0.50 -16.76
CA PHE A 501 16.20 1.45 -17.88
C PHE A 501 17.64 1.58 -18.41
N TYR A 502 18.59 0.82 -17.84
CA TYR A 502 20.00 0.81 -18.20
C TYR A 502 20.47 -0.58 -18.69
N GLY A 503 19.56 -1.52 -18.94
CA GLY A 503 19.92 -2.87 -19.39
C GLY A 503 20.44 -3.77 -18.26
N LYS A 504 20.27 -3.39 -16.99
CA LYS A 504 20.82 -4.13 -15.85
C LYS A 504 19.76 -4.98 -15.17
N VAL A 505 20.18 -6.17 -14.72
CA VAL A 505 19.41 -7.02 -13.82
C VAL A 505 19.52 -6.47 -12.41
N ARG A 506 18.38 -6.36 -11.70
CA ARG A 506 18.31 -5.99 -10.28
C ARG A 506 17.58 -7.07 -9.50
N GLY A 507 18.16 -7.53 -8.40
CA GLY A 507 17.51 -8.46 -7.48
C GLY A 507 16.38 -7.79 -6.70
N SER A 508 15.67 -8.57 -5.88
CA SER A 508 14.82 -8.01 -4.83
C SER A 508 15.59 -7.06 -3.92
N VAL A 509 16.88 -7.34 -3.70
CA VAL A 509 17.84 -6.43 -3.08
C VAL A 509 19.03 -6.26 -4.01
N ASP A 510 19.48 -5.02 -4.19
CA ASP A 510 20.58 -4.66 -5.09
C ASP A 510 21.62 -3.80 -4.39
N PHE A 511 22.89 -4.18 -4.55
CA PHE A 511 24.06 -3.45 -4.04
C PHE A 511 24.94 -2.99 -5.19
N GLU A 512 24.99 -1.68 -5.46
CA GLU A 512 25.76 -1.13 -6.58
C GLU A 512 26.83 -0.15 -6.09
N ARG A 513 28.09 -0.60 -6.16
CA ARG A 513 29.28 0.18 -5.88
C ARG A 513 29.76 0.90 -7.15
N ASP A 514 29.90 2.22 -7.05
CA ASP A 514 30.38 3.08 -8.14
C ASP A 514 31.40 4.10 -7.63
N ARG A 515 30.96 5.14 -6.89
CA ARG A 515 31.83 6.22 -6.44
C ARG A 515 32.66 5.95 -5.17
N ALA A 516 32.24 5.03 -4.31
CA ALA A 516 32.86 4.77 -3.01
C ALA A 516 32.53 3.36 -2.51
N ASP A 517 33.22 2.87 -1.48
CA ASP A 517 32.92 1.54 -0.93
C ASP A 517 31.59 1.53 -0.17
N ILE A 518 30.86 0.41 -0.27
CA ILE A 518 29.67 0.12 0.53
C ILE A 518 30.10 -0.71 1.74
N LYS A 519 30.00 -0.13 2.94
CA LYS A 519 30.39 -0.78 4.20
C LYS A 519 29.42 -0.48 5.34
N GLY A 520 29.43 -1.35 6.35
CA GLY A 520 28.60 -1.22 7.54
C GLY A 520 27.12 -1.43 7.25
N ILE A 521 26.77 -2.22 6.24
CA ILE A 521 25.38 -2.62 5.98
C ILE A 521 25.08 -3.92 6.70
N ALA A 522 24.01 -3.97 7.47
CA ALA A 522 23.46 -5.18 8.06
C ALA A 522 22.12 -5.49 7.40
N PHE A 523 22.11 -6.47 6.48
CA PHE A 523 20.91 -6.95 5.80
C PHE A 523 20.55 -8.34 6.35
N THR A 524 19.65 -8.38 7.35
CA THR A 524 19.40 -9.59 8.14
C THR A 524 17.95 -9.85 8.49
N GLY A 525 17.49 -11.10 8.52
CA GLY A 525 16.13 -11.43 8.98
C GLY A 525 15.01 -11.07 8.00
N ASN A 526 15.34 -10.71 6.76
CA ASN A 526 14.36 -10.36 5.74
C ASN A 526 13.77 -11.61 5.08
N LYS A 527 12.55 -11.48 4.57
CA LYS A 527 11.85 -12.51 3.80
C LYS A 527 11.69 -12.05 2.36
N ILE A 528 12.23 -12.83 1.43
CA ILE A 528 12.15 -12.55 0.00
C ILE A 528 11.32 -13.64 -0.64
N VAL A 529 10.13 -13.28 -1.12
CA VAL A 529 9.11 -14.18 -1.65
C VAL A 529 9.00 -13.96 -3.14
N ALA A 530 9.17 -15.03 -3.91
CA ALA A 530 8.94 -15.01 -5.35
C ALA A 530 9.61 -13.82 -6.05
N PRO A 531 10.93 -13.61 -5.91
CA PRO A 531 11.62 -12.55 -6.66
C PRO A 531 11.37 -12.74 -8.16
N PHE A 532 11.18 -11.66 -8.92
CA PHE A 532 10.95 -11.75 -10.37
C PHE A 532 12.15 -12.39 -11.09
N VAL A 533 13.36 -12.12 -10.59
CA VAL A 533 14.60 -12.64 -11.17
C VAL A 533 15.43 -13.41 -10.15
N THR A 534 15.95 -12.70 -9.14
CA THR A 534 16.83 -13.23 -8.10
C THR A 534 16.63 -12.45 -6.81
N ALA A 535 17.00 -13.03 -5.67
CA ALA A 535 16.85 -12.38 -4.37
C ALA A 535 17.84 -11.23 -4.17
N GLU A 536 19.09 -11.40 -4.61
CA GLU A 536 20.19 -10.47 -4.37
C GLU A 536 21.03 -10.30 -5.63
N THR A 537 21.48 -9.06 -5.88
CA THR A 537 22.49 -8.71 -6.87
C THR A 537 23.53 -7.77 -6.25
N ALA A 538 24.79 -7.94 -6.63
CA ALA A 538 25.87 -7.03 -6.25
C ALA A 538 26.94 -6.98 -7.35
N ASN A 539 27.56 -5.81 -7.56
CA ASN A 539 28.68 -5.64 -8.49
C ASN A 539 30.07 -5.65 -7.81
N PHE A 540 30.12 -6.09 -6.55
CA PHE A 540 31.34 -6.25 -5.74
C PHE A 540 31.17 -7.41 -4.77
N ASP A 541 32.26 -7.82 -4.13
CA ASP A 541 32.23 -8.89 -3.15
C ASP A 541 31.64 -8.43 -1.81
N LEU A 542 30.40 -8.87 -1.54
CA LEU A 542 29.71 -8.64 -0.26
C LEU A 542 30.29 -9.46 0.91
N SER A 543 31.09 -10.50 0.62
CA SER A 543 31.61 -11.45 1.62
C SER A 543 32.91 -11.01 2.30
N ASN A 544 33.46 -9.85 1.92
CA ASN A 544 34.71 -9.30 2.45
C ASN A 544 34.69 -8.88 3.95
N GLY A 545 33.60 -9.16 4.67
CA GLY A 545 33.43 -8.88 6.10
C GLY A 545 33.07 -7.43 6.45
N ALA A 546 33.03 -6.52 5.48
CA ALA A 546 32.62 -5.13 5.70
C ALA A 546 31.10 -4.96 5.86
N ASN A 547 30.33 -5.95 5.41
CA ASN A 547 28.87 -6.00 5.48
C ASN A 547 28.40 -7.31 6.13
N LYS A 548 27.23 -7.27 6.77
CA LYS A 548 26.58 -8.40 7.41
C LYS A 548 25.34 -8.78 6.62
N ILE A 549 25.50 -9.68 5.67
CA ILE A 549 24.41 -10.21 4.84
C ILE A 549 24.13 -11.64 5.29
N GLY A 550 22.98 -11.91 5.90
CA GLY A 550 22.71 -13.25 6.42
C GLY A 550 21.39 -13.39 7.16
N ASN A 551 21.00 -14.61 7.50
CA ASN A 551 19.72 -14.91 8.16
C ASN A 551 18.47 -14.42 7.38
N ASN A 552 18.59 -14.25 6.07
CA ASN A 552 17.46 -13.92 5.20
C ASN A 552 16.82 -15.22 4.71
N THR A 553 15.49 -15.24 4.64
CA THR A 553 14.73 -16.38 4.11
C THR A 553 14.33 -16.06 2.67
N VAL A 554 14.78 -16.87 1.72
CA VAL A 554 14.39 -16.76 0.31
C VAL A 554 13.46 -17.91 -0.01
N TYR A 555 12.23 -17.57 -0.39
CA TYR A 555 11.27 -18.53 -0.87
C TYR A 555 11.32 -18.64 -2.41
N ALA A 556 10.82 -19.75 -2.95
CA ALA A 556 10.97 -20.13 -4.36
C ALA A 556 10.65 -18.99 -5.33
N LYS A 557 11.36 -18.97 -6.46
CA LYS A 557 11.25 -17.98 -7.54
C LYS A 557 9.79 -17.87 -8.04
N TYR A 558 9.40 -16.65 -8.45
CA TYR A 558 8.09 -16.42 -9.07
C TYR A 558 7.88 -17.35 -10.27
N VAL A 559 6.81 -18.13 -10.21
CA VAL A 559 6.29 -18.88 -11.36
C VAL A 559 4.94 -18.23 -11.69
N PRO A 560 4.80 -17.57 -12.85
CA PRO A 560 3.52 -17.03 -13.27
C PRO A 560 2.48 -18.15 -13.24
N GLU A 561 1.33 -17.91 -12.59
CA GLU A 561 0.20 -18.81 -12.73
C GLU A 561 -0.18 -18.77 -14.21
N SER A 562 -0.07 -19.90 -14.93
CA SER A 562 -0.49 -19.96 -16.32
C SER A 562 -1.94 -19.47 -16.40
N ALA A 563 -2.18 -18.44 -17.20
CA ALA A 563 -3.47 -17.77 -17.30
C ALA A 563 -4.63 -18.79 -17.32
N PRO A 564 -5.73 -18.56 -16.58
CA PRO A 564 -6.98 -19.19 -16.96
C PRO A 564 -7.33 -18.64 -18.34
N ALA A 565 -7.06 -19.46 -19.37
CA ALA A 565 -7.43 -19.17 -20.75
C ALA A 565 -8.87 -18.63 -20.82
N SER A 566 -9.00 -17.60 -21.65
CA SER A 566 -10.19 -16.84 -21.98
C SER A 566 -11.46 -17.68 -22.11
N SER A 567 -12.58 -17.02 -21.78
CA SER A 567 -13.98 -17.42 -21.95
C SER A 567 -14.29 -18.36 -23.12
N ASN A 568 -14.06 -19.65 -22.92
CA ASN A 568 -14.77 -20.75 -23.55
C ASN A 568 -14.80 -21.86 -22.50
N ALA A 569 -16.00 -22.30 -22.11
CA ALA A 569 -16.23 -23.18 -20.97
C ALA A 569 -15.23 -24.36 -20.92
N LYS A 570 -14.32 -24.32 -19.94
CA LYS A 570 -13.39 -25.42 -19.66
C LYS A 570 -14.18 -26.56 -19.03
N GLN A 571 -14.12 -27.75 -19.62
CA GLN A 571 -14.62 -28.96 -18.98
C GLN A 571 -13.62 -29.34 -17.87
N VAL A 572 -14.01 -29.18 -16.60
CA VAL A 572 -13.20 -29.58 -15.44
C VAL A 572 -13.60 -30.99 -15.01
N VAL A 573 -12.64 -31.91 -15.01
CA VAL A 573 -12.81 -33.29 -14.53
C VAL A 573 -12.08 -33.41 -13.20
N ASN A 574 -12.81 -33.54 -12.09
CA ASN A 574 -12.19 -33.71 -10.78
C ASN A 574 -11.78 -35.18 -10.58
N LYS A 575 -10.58 -35.44 -10.05
CA LYS A 575 -10.08 -36.78 -9.74
C LYS A 575 -9.46 -36.85 -8.35
N ASP A 576 -9.60 -37.98 -7.67
CA ASP A 576 -8.81 -38.30 -6.49
C ASP A 576 -7.40 -38.75 -6.92
N ILE A 577 -6.36 -38.14 -6.36
CA ILE A 577 -4.96 -38.34 -6.78
C ILE A 577 -4.41 -39.70 -6.38
N ASP A 578 -4.90 -40.29 -5.29
CA ASP A 578 -4.37 -41.55 -4.77
C ASP A 578 -5.08 -42.75 -5.41
N THR A 579 -6.35 -42.61 -5.76
CA THR A 579 -7.17 -43.68 -6.34
C THR A 579 -7.41 -43.54 -7.84
N GLY A 580 -7.20 -42.35 -8.40
CA GLY A 580 -7.51 -42.01 -9.79
C GLY A 580 -9.02 -41.88 -10.10
N ALA A 581 -9.88 -42.05 -9.10
CA ALA A 581 -11.33 -42.03 -9.28
C ALA A 581 -11.86 -40.63 -9.64
N THR A 582 -12.79 -40.54 -10.59
CA THR A 582 -13.45 -39.28 -10.94
C THR A 582 -14.40 -38.85 -9.81
N LEU A 583 -14.21 -37.63 -9.31
CA LEU A 583 -15.04 -37.00 -8.30
C LEU A 583 -16.14 -36.16 -8.99
N LYS A 584 -17.34 -36.17 -8.41
CA LYS A 584 -18.46 -35.36 -8.92
C LYS A 584 -18.16 -33.88 -8.68
N GLU A 585 -18.65 -33.01 -9.56
CA GLU A 585 -18.45 -31.55 -9.45
C GLU A 585 -19.03 -30.96 -8.15
N ASN A 586 -20.08 -31.58 -7.61
CA ASN A 586 -20.71 -31.22 -6.35
C ASN A 586 -20.20 -32.04 -5.14
N SER A 587 -19.02 -32.65 -5.23
CA SER A 587 -18.43 -33.36 -4.09
C SER A 587 -18.21 -32.39 -2.92
N ASN A 588 -18.31 -32.88 -1.68
CA ASN A 588 -17.99 -32.03 -0.53
C ASN A 588 -16.47 -31.81 -0.44
N TRP A 589 -16.01 -30.68 -0.98
CA TRP A 589 -14.59 -30.33 -1.04
C TRP A 589 -13.94 -30.11 0.32
N LYS A 590 -14.71 -29.94 1.40
CA LYS A 590 -14.17 -29.90 2.77
C LYS A 590 -13.52 -31.22 3.21
N LEU A 591 -13.85 -32.33 2.54
CA LEU A 591 -13.29 -33.66 2.80
C LEU A 591 -12.02 -33.94 1.99
N TYR A 592 -11.55 -32.98 1.17
CA TYR A 592 -10.40 -33.14 0.30
C TYR A 592 -9.42 -31.97 0.45
N TYR A 593 -8.16 -32.25 0.18
CA TYR A 593 -7.15 -31.26 -0.15
C TYR A 593 -7.10 -31.08 -1.65
N TYR A 594 -7.08 -29.84 -2.12
CA TYR A 594 -6.65 -29.59 -3.50
C TYR A 594 -5.18 -29.97 -3.64
N SER A 595 -4.84 -30.72 -4.70
CA SER A 595 -3.45 -31.07 -5.00
C SER A 595 -2.88 -30.20 -6.11
N HIS A 596 -3.39 -30.37 -7.34
CA HIS A 596 -2.95 -29.64 -8.53
C HIS A 596 -3.95 -29.79 -9.68
N ASP A 597 -3.85 -28.91 -10.67
CA ASP A 597 -4.54 -29.03 -11.96
C ASP A 597 -3.55 -29.54 -13.01
N GLN A 598 -4.01 -30.42 -13.89
CA GLN A 598 -3.30 -30.83 -15.09
C GLN A 598 -4.18 -30.55 -16.30
N ALA A 599 -3.75 -29.62 -17.16
CA ALA A 599 -4.46 -29.26 -18.37
C ALA A 599 -3.87 -29.99 -19.59
N SER A 600 -4.73 -30.58 -20.41
CA SER A 600 -4.38 -31.11 -21.73
C SER A 600 -5.58 -31.02 -22.66
N ASN A 601 -5.38 -30.56 -23.90
CA ASN A 601 -6.40 -30.53 -24.97
C ASN A 601 -7.78 -30.00 -24.53
N GLY A 602 -7.83 -28.86 -23.85
CA GLY A 602 -9.09 -28.19 -23.48
C GLY A 602 -9.84 -28.80 -22.28
N THR A 603 -9.35 -29.90 -21.70
CA THR A 603 -9.87 -30.47 -20.45
C THR A 603 -8.90 -30.17 -19.30
N THR A 604 -9.42 -29.69 -18.17
CA THR A 604 -8.62 -29.56 -16.94
C THR A 604 -8.96 -30.72 -16.02
N VAL A 605 -7.97 -31.57 -15.74
CA VAL A 605 -8.10 -32.59 -14.71
C VAL A 605 -7.65 -31.98 -13.39
N ARG A 606 -8.57 -31.84 -12.44
CA ARG A 606 -8.29 -31.29 -11.11
C ARG A 606 -8.10 -32.42 -10.11
N TYR A 607 -6.91 -32.52 -9.54
CA TYR A 607 -6.57 -33.56 -8.58
C TYR A 607 -6.81 -33.11 -7.15
N TRP A 608 -7.49 -33.97 -6.39
CA TRP A 608 -7.84 -33.81 -4.99
C TRP A 608 -7.30 -34.99 -4.19
N ARG A 609 -6.93 -34.79 -2.93
CA ARG A 609 -6.50 -35.85 -2.02
C ARG A 609 -7.46 -35.93 -0.86
N SER A 610 -8.07 -37.08 -0.58
CA SER A 610 -8.97 -37.19 0.57
C SER A 610 -8.24 -36.89 1.89
N LYS A 611 -8.83 -36.05 2.75
CA LYS A 611 -8.24 -35.68 4.06
C LYS A 611 -8.06 -36.88 4.99
N VAL A 612 -8.81 -37.96 4.76
CA VAL A 612 -8.67 -39.21 5.50
C VAL A 612 -7.25 -39.79 5.43
N LYS A 613 -6.48 -39.46 4.37
CA LYS A 613 -5.10 -39.88 4.19
C LYS A 613 -4.11 -39.23 5.16
N ALA A 614 -4.49 -38.13 5.79
CA ALA A 614 -3.69 -37.46 6.81
C ALA A 614 -4.01 -37.93 8.23
N ILE A 615 -4.94 -38.88 8.39
CA ILE A 615 -5.43 -39.33 9.70
C ILE A 615 -4.85 -40.70 10.02
N HIS A 616 -4.40 -40.85 11.26
CA HIS A 616 -4.02 -42.13 11.86
C HIS A 616 -4.83 -42.33 13.13
N VAL A 617 -5.50 -43.48 13.25
CA VAL A 617 -6.32 -43.83 14.42
C VAL A 617 -5.48 -44.66 15.38
N THR A 618 -5.37 -44.18 16.62
CA THR A 618 -4.65 -44.86 17.70
C THR A 618 -5.60 -45.60 18.64
N LYS A 619 -5.07 -46.56 19.42
CA LYS A 619 -5.89 -47.44 20.29
C LYS A 619 -6.64 -46.71 21.41
N ASP A 620 -6.18 -45.52 21.79
CA ASP A 620 -6.74 -44.69 22.86
C ASP A 620 -7.88 -43.76 22.39
N MET A 621 -8.10 -43.62 21.08
CA MET A 621 -9.20 -42.80 20.55
C MET A 621 -10.56 -43.44 20.85
N THR A 622 -11.46 -42.64 21.42
CA THR A 622 -12.88 -42.97 21.60
C THR A 622 -13.64 -42.91 20.27
N TYR A 623 -14.63 -43.79 20.12
CA TYR A 623 -15.42 -43.97 18.89
C TYR A 623 -16.87 -44.34 19.19
N SER A 624 -17.74 -44.01 18.24
CA SER A 624 -19.10 -44.52 18.14
C SER A 624 -19.17 -45.65 17.11
N LYS A 625 -20.34 -46.29 16.99
CA LYS A 625 -20.57 -47.35 16.00
C LYS A 625 -21.66 -46.96 15.02
N GLN A 626 -21.43 -47.24 13.75
CA GLN A 626 -22.41 -47.14 12.68
C GLN A 626 -22.42 -48.48 11.93
N GLY A 627 -23.43 -49.30 12.23
CA GLY A 627 -23.42 -50.72 11.87
C GLY A 627 -22.22 -51.43 12.47
N ASN A 628 -21.45 -52.13 11.63
CA ASN A 628 -20.25 -52.87 12.04
C ASN A 628 -18.97 -52.03 12.02
N LEU A 629 -19.03 -50.75 11.64
CA LEU A 629 -17.87 -49.87 11.55
C LEU A 629 -17.76 -48.97 12.78
N LYS A 630 -16.53 -48.82 13.29
CA LYS A 630 -16.20 -47.78 14.27
C LYS A 630 -16.10 -46.43 13.57
N VAL A 631 -16.61 -45.39 14.23
CA VAL A 631 -16.63 -44.02 13.73
C VAL A 631 -15.80 -43.13 14.64
N TYR A 632 -14.78 -42.48 14.08
CA TYR A 632 -13.92 -41.53 14.79
C TYR A 632 -14.18 -40.12 14.25
N ASN A 633 -14.21 -39.13 15.13
CA ASN A 633 -14.58 -37.77 14.78
C ASN A 633 -13.35 -36.88 14.67
N PHE A 634 -13.26 -36.08 13.60
CA PHE A 634 -12.17 -35.16 13.34
C PHE A 634 -12.68 -33.81 12.83
N THR A 635 -11.90 -32.75 12.99
CA THR A 635 -12.19 -31.47 12.35
C THR A 635 -11.95 -31.54 10.83
N ALA A 636 -12.72 -30.76 10.07
CA ALA A 636 -12.60 -30.63 8.60
C ALA A 636 -11.60 -29.54 8.16
N GLY A 637 -10.78 -29.03 9.08
CA GLY A 637 -9.76 -28.01 8.80
C GLY A 637 -8.61 -28.54 7.93
N ASP A 638 -7.62 -27.70 7.64
CA ASP A 638 -6.47 -28.09 6.81
C ASP A 638 -5.60 -29.16 7.48
N ILE A 639 -5.60 -29.21 8.81
CA ILE A 639 -5.04 -30.31 9.59
C ILE A 639 -6.18 -30.89 10.43
N PRO A 640 -6.75 -32.06 10.05
CA PRO A 640 -7.78 -32.72 10.83
C PRO A 640 -7.30 -33.03 12.24
N GLN A 641 -8.02 -32.50 13.23
CA GLN A 641 -7.74 -32.73 14.64
C GLN A 641 -8.79 -33.67 15.22
N TYR A 642 -8.34 -34.63 16.03
CA TYR A 642 -9.23 -35.58 16.70
C TYR A 642 -10.21 -34.87 17.64
N LEU A 643 -11.48 -35.27 17.59
CA LEU A 643 -12.54 -34.80 18.46
C LEU A 643 -13.06 -35.97 19.30
N SER A 644 -12.79 -35.94 20.61
CA SER A 644 -13.28 -37.00 21.51
C SER A 644 -14.79 -36.92 21.71
N GLU A 645 -15.45 -38.07 21.67
CA GLU A 645 -16.89 -38.17 21.95
C GLU A 645 -17.25 -37.86 23.39
N LYS A 646 -16.28 -37.95 24.31
CA LYS A 646 -16.50 -37.70 25.73
C LYS A 646 -16.57 -36.21 26.08
N SER A 647 -15.95 -35.34 25.28
CA SER A 647 -15.78 -33.92 25.61
C SER A 647 -16.38 -32.97 24.59
N THR A 648 -16.70 -33.44 23.38
CA THR A 648 -17.14 -32.55 22.29
C THR A 648 -18.66 -32.48 22.19
N LYS A 649 -19.20 -31.26 22.23
CA LYS A 649 -20.64 -31.01 22.02
C LYS A 649 -20.96 -30.83 20.53
N PHE A 650 -20.85 -31.90 19.76
CA PHE A 650 -20.89 -31.85 18.28
C PHE A 650 -22.10 -31.10 17.70
N VAL A 651 -23.31 -31.36 18.18
CA VAL A 651 -24.52 -30.73 17.63
C VAL A 651 -24.63 -29.25 18.03
N GLN A 652 -24.04 -28.85 19.15
CA GLN A 652 -24.06 -27.46 19.62
C GLN A 652 -23.02 -26.63 18.88
N ASP A 653 -21.77 -27.07 18.88
CA ASP A 653 -20.61 -26.25 18.52
C ASP A 653 -20.07 -26.55 17.10
N TYR A 654 -20.51 -27.65 16.48
CA TYR A 654 -19.99 -28.10 15.20
C TYR A 654 -21.10 -28.39 14.18
N LYS A 655 -20.72 -28.30 12.90
CA LYS A 655 -21.51 -28.68 11.73
C LYS A 655 -20.92 -29.95 11.13
N TYR A 656 -21.77 -30.95 10.89
CA TYR A 656 -21.39 -32.18 10.20
C TYR A 656 -21.05 -31.88 8.74
N GLU A 657 -19.90 -32.37 8.28
CA GLU A 657 -19.44 -32.16 6.90
C GLU A 657 -19.47 -33.45 6.07
N GLY A 658 -19.22 -34.61 6.67
CA GLY A 658 -19.32 -35.87 5.94
C GLY A 658 -18.50 -36.99 6.54
N GLU A 659 -18.53 -38.14 5.88
CA GLU A 659 -17.82 -39.35 6.31
C GLU A 659 -16.98 -39.94 5.18
N VAL A 660 -15.79 -40.42 5.52
CA VAL A 660 -14.91 -41.14 4.59
C VAL A 660 -14.38 -42.40 5.27
N LYS A 661 -14.31 -43.52 4.54
CA LYS A 661 -13.73 -44.76 5.05
C LYS A 661 -12.21 -44.62 5.23
N LEU A 662 -11.72 -45.05 6.39
CA LEU A 662 -10.31 -45.19 6.72
C LEU A 662 -9.88 -46.63 6.46
N ASP A 663 -8.75 -46.79 5.77
CA ASP A 663 -8.16 -48.10 5.52
C ASP A 663 -7.54 -48.68 6.81
N LYS A 664 -7.50 -50.02 6.90
CA LYS A 664 -6.92 -50.74 8.04
C LYS A 664 -5.44 -50.40 8.31
N SER A 665 -4.69 -49.98 7.29
CA SER A 665 -3.27 -49.59 7.42
C SER A 665 -3.06 -48.28 8.21
N GLN A 666 -4.10 -47.46 8.33
CA GLN A 666 -4.08 -46.18 9.07
C GLN A 666 -4.75 -46.27 10.44
N ASN A 667 -4.95 -47.48 10.96
CA ASN A 667 -5.65 -47.75 12.21
C ASN A 667 -4.90 -48.82 13.03
N ASP A 668 -4.43 -48.46 14.22
CA ASP A 668 -3.70 -49.36 15.11
C ASP A 668 -4.51 -50.58 15.56
N ASN A 669 -5.83 -50.55 15.39
CA ASN A 669 -6.72 -51.68 15.65
C ASN A 669 -6.80 -52.67 14.47
N GLY A 670 -6.15 -52.38 13.34
CA GLY A 670 -6.08 -53.26 12.17
C GLY A 670 -7.40 -53.46 11.42
N GLU A 671 -8.35 -52.55 11.60
CA GLU A 671 -9.72 -52.64 11.06
C GLU A 671 -10.07 -51.42 10.20
N VAL A 672 -10.99 -51.61 9.24
CA VAL A 672 -11.59 -50.50 8.49
C VAL A 672 -12.50 -49.70 9.41
N ALA A 673 -12.40 -48.39 9.35
CA ALA A 673 -13.22 -47.47 10.16
C ALA A 673 -13.86 -46.38 9.29
N LEU A 674 -14.74 -45.57 9.88
CA LEU A 674 -15.23 -44.33 9.31
C LEU A 674 -14.61 -43.14 10.03
N ILE A 675 -14.14 -42.16 9.28
CA ILE A 675 -13.83 -40.83 9.81
C ILE A 675 -15.00 -39.92 9.51
N ARG A 676 -15.54 -39.31 10.56
CA ARG A 676 -16.58 -38.28 10.49
C ARG A 676 -15.96 -36.90 10.67
N PHE A 677 -16.18 -36.03 9.70
CA PHE A 677 -15.62 -34.69 9.66
C PHE A 677 -16.61 -33.62 10.13
N TRP A 678 -16.09 -32.66 10.90
CA TRP A 678 -16.85 -31.59 11.54
C TRP A 678 -16.19 -30.22 11.33
N SER A 679 -16.97 -29.19 11.01
CA SER A 679 -16.52 -27.78 11.03
C SER A 679 -17.05 -27.07 12.28
N HIS A 680 -16.29 -26.17 12.88
CA HIS A 680 -16.82 -25.32 13.95
C HIS A 680 -17.92 -24.40 13.37
N LYS A 681 -18.98 -24.14 14.15
CA LYS A 681 -20.04 -23.19 13.78
C LYS A 681 -19.60 -21.74 13.89
#